data_AF-C2XTE5-F1
#
_entry.id   AF-C2XTE5-F1
#
_cell.length_a   1.000
_cell.length_b   1.000
_cell.length_c   1.000
_cell.angle_alpha   90.00
_cell.angle_beta   90.00
_cell.angle_gamma   90.00
#
_symmetry.space_group_name_H-M   'P 1'
#
loop_
_entity.id
_entity.type
_entity.pdbx_description
1 polymer ?
#
loop_
_entity_poly.entity_id
_entity_poly.type
_entity_poly.pdbx_seq_one_letter_code
_entity_poly.pdbx_strand_id
1 'polypeptide(L)'
;MSRFFMHVCALLLLLEWLRPLIGITNVGRLDIFVIFTGICFTLSFFQTRWQIPIKIVTILFIIHFLYYKNAFINPSWLTKFFSDISRNSSLLFQGNLLDISPVFPTLLFFLSFWFLSSFSSFWVIHKKRGLLFLALTIIYITTFHNLHLYNANYAIIRTVVIGFFMLSLLQIERIKEIEHLQNYARVISKLLRPLTIFIVLSATIAYFAPKFGPQWPNPMNFLKFNTSEASKEQEVSKIGYGLYDSQLGGPFKADNTIVFTAQTQNKQYWRVETKDFYTGKGWEVSENPKKVSFKNKNDVVSWYEQNTKTETTEATITMQKSYPHLTYPAGLVSVDASSDVSYSVDPFSEKIYTMHGDSSTTLNSYKVTYEIPEFSIENLKSVKTNEGHETSPYFMTKYTQLPESLPQRVKDLAVNLTNDKDNRYDKVLAIENYFTDNSFVYETMNVLYPAKNQDYVDQFLFDTKSGYCNNFSTSMIVLLRSAGIPARWVKGFTEGTLENTLASTEGENVYTIANNNAHSWVEVYFPGYGWIPFEPTKGFTNPYNFTNNTPASTSQNNEVNNSNNEPIHQRNNEAKLKSLIENTEEASTKKITNSKNDFSWWYVFLSTIPISIIGYILFTTRMKWITFFIILFYKYRKDDAVYQKAYGALLKQFARIGIPRGESQTFREYALHIDTLYNSADMQQLTFSYENAMYQKEQAAAAWKTSVHLWEVLMKKAASLPKSNDYDRVI
;
A
#
# COMPACT_ATOMS: atom_id res chain seq x y z
N MET A 1 2.73 -38.95 -0.87
CA MET A 1 3.29 -37.90 -1.75
C MET A 1 2.24 -36.87 -2.17
N SER A 2 1.13 -37.26 -2.80
CA SER A 2 0.06 -36.34 -3.25
C SER A 2 -0.46 -35.39 -2.15
N ARG A 3 -0.73 -35.90 -0.94
CA ARG A 3 -1.15 -35.06 0.20
C ARG A 3 -0.17 -33.92 0.53
N PHE A 4 1.13 -34.15 0.44
CA PHE A 4 2.14 -33.11 0.70
C PHE A 4 2.05 -31.99 -0.33
N PHE A 5 2.02 -32.33 -1.63
CA PHE A 5 1.89 -31.35 -2.70
C PHE A 5 0.58 -30.56 -2.62
N MET A 6 -0.54 -31.19 -2.23
CA MET A 6 -1.79 -30.47 -2.01
C MET A 6 -1.69 -29.43 -0.89
N HIS A 7 -1.00 -29.73 0.22
CA HIS A 7 -0.76 -28.74 1.28
C HIS A 7 0.14 -27.60 0.80
N VAL A 8 1.17 -27.91 0.01
CA VAL A 8 2.06 -26.89 -0.57
C VAL A 8 1.29 -25.97 -1.52
N CYS A 9 0.46 -26.52 -2.43
CA CYS A 9 -0.36 -25.70 -3.32
C CYS A 9 -1.36 -24.83 -2.56
N ALA A 10 -2.04 -25.38 -1.55
CA ALA A 10 -2.98 -24.63 -0.73
C ALA A 10 -2.28 -23.50 0.06
N LEU A 11 -1.09 -23.76 0.58
CA LEU A 11 -0.23 -22.74 1.20
C LEU A 11 0.14 -21.65 0.19
N LEU A 12 0.64 -22.02 -0.99
CA LEU A 12 1.07 -21.05 -2.01
C LEU A 12 -0.09 -20.17 -2.51
N LEU A 13 -1.28 -20.73 -2.73
CA LEU A 13 -2.47 -19.94 -3.07
C LEU A 13 -2.82 -18.97 -1.95
N LEU A 14 -2.77 -19.41 -0.69
CA LEU A 14 -3.07 -18.54 0.45
C LEU A 14 -2.02 -17.43 0.63
N LEU A 15 -0.75 -17.71 0.31
CA LEU A 15 0.32 -16.70 0.36
C LEU A 15 0.12 -15.59 -0.67
N GLU A 16 -0.58 -15.84 -1.78
CA GLU A 16 -0.95 -14.77 -2.71
C GLU A 16 -1.98 -13.80 -2.09
N TRP A 17 -2.70 -14.17 -1.03
CA TRP A 17 -3.63 -13.27 -0.32
C TRP A 17 -2.88 -12.31 0.63
N LEU A 18 -1.67 -12.67 1.07
CA LEU A 18 -0.85 -11.83 1.94
C LEU A 18 -0.14 -10.71 1.17
N ARG A 19 0.13 -10.89 -0.12
CA ARG A 19 0.95 -9.95 -0.90
C ARG A 19 0.29 -8.57 -1.11
N PRO A 20 -1.00 -8.46 -1.45
CA PRO A 20 -1.63 -7.15 -1.64
C PRO A 20 -1.73 -6.32 -0.36
N LEU A 21 -1.66 -6.96 0.82
CA LEU A 21 -1.73 -6.28 2.12
C LEU A 21 -0.48 -5.44 2.44
N ILE A 22 0.63 -5.62 1.70
CA ILE A 22 1.89 -4.86 1.82
C ILE A 22 1.67 -3.35 1.68
N GLY A 23 0.76 -2.93 0.79
CA GLY A 23 0.56 -1.52 0.46
C GLY A 23 -0.49 -0.78 1.28
N ILE A 24 -1.28 -1.49 2.11
CA ILE A 24 -2.53 -0.94 2.68
C ILE A 24 -2.55 -0.98 4.20
N THR A 25 -1.80 -1.90 4.82
CA THR A 25 -1.81 -2.08 6.27
C THR A 25 -0.52 -1.53 6.89
N ASN A 26 -0.62 -0.82 8.03
CA ASN A 26 0.53 -0.36 8.83
C ASN A 26 1.31 -1.50 9.52
N VAL A 27 1.12 -2.75 9.07
CA VAL A 27 1.72 -3.93 9.67
C VAL A 27 3.10 -4.15 9.04
N GLY A 28 4.11 -3.49 9.59
CA GLY A 28 5.47 -3.43 9.03
C GLY A 28 6.26 -4.75 8.95
N ARG A 29 5.67 -5.91 9.30
CA ARG A 29 6.35 -7.22 9.36
C ARG A 29 5.49 -8.38 8.83
N LEU A 30 5.30 -8.42 7.51
CA LEU A 30 4.51 -9.48 6.84
C LEU A 30 5.18 -10.86 6.83
N ASP A 31 6.50 -10.89 6.97
CA ASP A 31 7.30 -12.11 7.13
C ASP A 31 6.76 -12.99 8.26
N ILE A 32 6.26 -12.37 9.33
CA ILE A 32 5.73 -13.05 10.50
C ILE A 32 4.42 -13.80 10.17
N PHE A 33 3.52 -13.19 9.40
CA PHE A 33 2.25 -13.84 9.01
C PHE A 33 2.48 -14.97 8.00
N VAL A 34 3.46 -14.81 7.11
CA VAL A 34 3.89 -15.88 6.19
C VAL A 34 4.42 -17.08 6.97
N ILE A 35 5.31 -16.85 7.94
CA ILE A 35 5.86 -17.91 8.80
C ILE A 35 4.72 -18.60 9.57
N PHE A 36 3.83 -17.84 10.20
CA PHE A 36 2.70 -18.39 10.95
C PHE A 36 1.76 -19.23 10.05
N THR A 37 1.48 -18.76 8.84
CA THR A 37 0.68 -19.50 7.86
C THR A 37 1.37 -20.82 7.47
N GLY A 38 2.68 -20.80 7.25
CA GLY A 38 3.49 -22.00 7.02
C GLY A 38 3.42 -22.99 8.18
N ILE A 39 3.50 -22.52 9.43
CA ILE A 39 3.35 -23.35 10.63
C ILE A 39 1.96 -23.99 10.66
N CYS A 40 0.90 -23.25 10.31
CA CYS A 40 -0.46 -23.77 10.29
C CYS A 40 -0.65 -24.93 9.29
N PHE A 41 -0.13 -24.79 8.06
CA PHE A 41 -0.17 -25.88 7.07
C PHE A 41 0.72 -27.06 7.46
N THR A 42 1.87 -26.79 8.07
CA THR A 42 2.77 -27.85 8.57
C THR A 42 2.10 -28.68 9.66
N LEU A 43 1.50 -28.03 10.66
CA LEU A 43 0.75 -28.69 11.73
C LEU A 43 -0.47 -29.45 11.19
N SER A 44 -1.17 -28.88 10.20
CA SER A 44 -2.29 -29.55 9.52
C SER A 44 -1.83 -30.83 8.81
N PHE A 45 -0.67 -30.80 8.14
CA PHE A 45 -0.10 -31.95 7.45
C PHE A 45 0.24 -33.11 8.41
N PHE A 46 0.81 -32.79 9.57
CA PHE A 46 1.19 -33.80 10.57
C PHE A 46 0.03 -34.28 11.45
N GLN A 47 -1.14 -33.63 11.40
CA GLN A 47 -2.34 -34.00 12.16
C GLN A 47 -2.07 -34.20 13.66
N THR A 48 -1.24 -33.33 14.25
CA THR A 48 -0.85 -33.49 15.66
C THR A 48 -2.00 -33.10 16.60
N ARG A 49 -2.13 -33.79 17.74
CA ARG A 49 -3.13 -33.45 18.77
C ARG A 49 -2.89 -32.08 19.43
N TRP A 50 -1.66 -31.58 19.33
CA TRP A 50 -1.22 -30.30 19.91
C TRP A 50 -1.31 -29.12 18.93
N GLN A 51 -1.95 -29.28 17.77
CA GLN A 51 -2.02 -28.24 16.74
C GLN A 51 -2.63 -26.92 17.23
N ILE A 52 -3.68 -26.96 18.08
CA ILE A 52 -4.36 -25.77 18.62
C ILE A 52 -3.46 -25.06 19.65
N PRO A 53 -2.97 -25.74 20.71
CA PRO A 53 -2.12 -25.07 21.70
C PRO A 53 -0.82 -24.53 21.10
N ILE A 54 -0.19 -25.22 20.14
CA ILE A 54 1.02 -24.72 19.46
C ILE A 54 0.72 -23.41 18.72
N LYS A 55 -0.40 -23.31 18.00
CA LYS A 55 -0.80 -22.07 17.30
C LYS A 55 -1.05 -20.92 18.28
N ILE A 56 -1.78 -21.18 19.37
CA ILE A 56 -2.05 -20.18 20.41
C ILE A 56 -0.74 -19.65 21.01
N VAL A 57 0.15 -20.54 21.44
CA VAL A 57 1.46 -20.15 21.99
C VAL A 57 2.28 -19.36 20.98
N THR A 58 2.26 -19.76 19.70
CA THR A 58 2.97 -19.05 18.63
C THR A 58 2.43 -17.62 18.44
N ILE A 59 1.11 -17.44 18.40
CA ILE A 59 0.47 -16.11 18.29
C ILE A 59 0.86 -15.25 19.49
N LEU A 60 0.71 -15.77 20.71
CA LEU A 60 1.03 -15.05 21.94
C LEU A 60 2.51 -14.66 22.01
N PHE A 61 3.41 -15.57 21.61
CA PHE A 61 4.85 -15.31 21.56
C PHE A 61 5.19 -14.20 20.58
N ILE A 62 4.61 -14.23 19.39
CA ILE A 62 4.82 -13.21 18.35
C ILE A 62 4.30 -11.84 18.80
N ILE A 63 3.08 -11.78 19.33
CA ILE A 63 2.49 -10.54 19.83
C ILE A 63 3.33 -9.97 20.98
N HIS A 64 3.74 -10.83 21.91
CA HIS A 64 4.63 -10.45 22.99
C HIS A 64 5.92 -9.83 22.45
N PHE A 65 6.58 -10.52 21.51
CA PHE A 65 7.83 -10.07 20.88
C PHE A 65 7.69 -8.71 20.16
N LEU A 66 6.53 -8.44 19.54
CA LEU A 66 6.31 -7.21 18.79
C LEU A 66 5.98 -5.99 19.67
N TYR A 67 5.27 -6.18 20.79
CA TYR A 67 4.66 -5.07 21.52
C TYR A 67 5.08 -4.95 22.99
N TYR A 68 5.76 -5.94 23.56
CA TYR A 68 6.09 -5.98 24.99
C TYR A 68 7.60 -6.13 25.21
N LYS A 69 8.16 -5.34 26.14
CA LYS A 69 9.60 -5.30 26.42
C LYS A 69 10.09 -6.32 27.45
N ASN A 70 9.19 -6.90 28.24
CA ASN A 70 9.55 -7.82 29.33
C ASN A 70 9.87 -9.23 28.79
N ALA A 71 10.31 -10.15 29.65
CA ALA A 71 10.48 -11.55 29.25
C ALA A 71 9.11 -12.23 29.05
N PHE A 72 8.97 -13.08 28.02
CA PHE A 72 7.72 -13.79 27.69
C PHE A 72 7.15 -14.59 28.86
N ILE A 73 8.02 -15.16 29.70
CA ILE A 73 7.66 -15.98 30.86
C ILE A 73 7.04 -15.14 31.99
N ASN A 74 7.26 -13.82 32.01
CA ASN A 74 6.71 -12.95 33.04
C ASN A 74 5.20 -12.69 32.78
N PRO A 75 4.28 -13.06 33.69
CA PRO A 75 2.84 -12.97 33.43
C PRO A 75 2.27 -11.53 33.40
N SER A 76 3.06 -10.52 33.79
CA SER A 76 2.59 -9.12 33.88
C SER A 76 2.11 -8.52 32.55
N TRP A 77 2.56 -9.02 31.40
CA TRP A 77 2.10 -8.54 30.10
C TRP A 77 0.73 -9.12 29.71
N LEU A 78 0.37 -10.31 30.22
CA LEU A 78 -0.90 -10.96 29.90
C LEU A 78 -2.09 -10.15 30.42
N THR A 79 -1.99 -9.58 31.62
CA THR A 79 -3.04 -8.73 32.18
C THR A 79 -3.26 -7.48 31.33
N LYS A 80 -2.17 -6.85 30.86
CA LYS A 80 -2.22 -5.72 29.92
C LYS A 80 -2.81 -6.13 28.57
N PHE A 81 -2.44 -7.30 28.04
CA PHE A 81 -2.95 -7.83 26.78
C PHE A 81 -4.46 -8.07 26.83
N PHE A 82 -4.96 -8.77 27.85
CA PHE A 82 -6.40 -9.03 27.98
C PHE A 82 -7.21 -7.77 28.26
N SER A 83 -6.65 -6.84 29.05
CA SER A 83 -7.26 -5.52 29.26
C SER A 83 -7.37 -4.74 27.94
N ASP A 84 -6.32 -4.75 27.12
CA ASP A 84 -6.33 -4.09 25.81
C ASP A 84 -7.36 -4.74 24.89
N ILE A 85 -7.41 -6.07 24.77
CA ILE A 85 -8.42 -6.76 23.95
C ILE A 85 -9.84 -6.40 24.38
N SER A 86 -10.13 -6.42 25.68
CA SER A 86 -11.46 -6.11 26.22
C SER A 86 -11.89 -4.69 25.86
N ARG A 87 -11.00 -3.71 26.09
CA ARG A 87 -11.23 -2.30 25.76
C ARG A 87 -11.46 -2.11 24.26
N ASN A 88 -10.59 -2.65 23.41
CA ASN A 88 -10.68 -2.48 21.96
C ASN A 88 -11.88 -3.23 21.34
N SER A 89 -12.30 -4.35 21.94
CA SER A 89 -13.53 -5.02 21.51
C SER A 89 -14.75 -4.13 21.71
N SER A 90 -14.82 -3.42 22.84
CA SER A 90 -15.88 -2.42 23.10
C SER A 90 -15.82 -1.27 22.10
N LEU A 91 -14.63 -0.71 21.84
CA LEU A 91 -14.44 0.38 20.87
C LEU A 91 -14.83 -0.02 19.44
N LEU A 92 -14.53 -1.26 19.04
CA LEU A 92 -14.91 -1.80 17.73
C LEU A 92 -16.44 -1.83 17.56
N PHE A 93 -17.19 -2.25 18.57
CA PHE A 93 -18.67 -2.25 18.51
C PHE A 93 -19.27 -0.84 18.56
N GLN A 94 -18.55 0.13 19.11
CA GLN A 94 -18.96 1.53 19.17
C GLN A 94 -18.61 2.32 17.89
N GLY A 95 -17.92 1.70 16.92
CA GLY A 95 -17.52 2.35 15.66
C GLY A 95 -16.35 3.33 15.79
N ASN A 96 -15.68 3.40 16.95
CA ASN A 96 -14.54 4.28 17.16
C ASN A 96 -13.24 3.59 16.73
N LEU A 97 -13.00 3.59 15.41
CA LEU A 97 -11.88 2.88 14.77
C LEU A 97 -10.52 3.57 14.96
N LEU A 98 -10.49 4.84 15.34
CA LEU A 98 -9.25 5.65 15.44
C LEU A 98 -8.49 5.40 16.74
N ASP A 99 -9.19 4.99 17.81
CA ASP A 99 -8.60 4.76 19.14
C ASP A 99 -8.14 3.31 19.36
N ILE A 100 -8.16 2.47 18.32
CA ILE A 100 -7.83 1.05 18.44
C ILE A 100 -6.30 0.85 18.55
N SER A 101 -5.88 0.18 19.63
CA SER A 101 -4.49 -0.22 19.87
C SER A 101 -3.96 -1.15 18.75
N PRO A 102 -2.72 -0.99 18.27
CA PRO A 102 -2.12 -1.84 17.23
C PRO A 102 -2.06 -3.34 17.54
N VAL A 103 -2.11 -3.71 18.83
CA VAL A 103 -2.11 -5.11 19.29
C VAL A 103 -3.36 -5.85 18.82
N PHE A 104 -4.50 -5.16 18.83
CA PHE A 104 -5.82 -5.75 18.57
C PHE A 104 -6.01 -6.13 17.07
N PRO A 105 -5.75 -5.25 16.09
CA PRO A 105 -5.76 -5.62 14.67
C PRO A 105 -4.77 -6.74 14.36
N THR A 106 -3.59 -6.74 14.97
CA THR A 106 -2.58 -7.79 14.78
C THR A 106 -3.08 -9.16 15.22
N LEU A 107 -3.74 -9.23 16.38
CA LEU A 107 -4.41 -10.45 16.84
C LEU A 107 -5.50 -10.92 15.86
N LEU A 108 -6.35 -10.00 15.39
CA LEU A 108 -7.41 -10.30 14.43
C LEU A 108 -6.85 -10.84 13.11
N PHE A 109 -5.73 -10.30 12.61
CA PHE A 109 -5.06 -10.83 11.44
C PHE A 109 -4.58 -12.27 11.66
N PHE A 110 -3.94 -12.57 12.79
CA PHE A 110 -3.52 -13.95 13.10
C PHE A 110 -4.69 -14.92 13.18
N LEU A 111 -5.79 -14.52 13.83
CA LEU A 111 -7.01 -15.34 13.91
C LEU A 111 -7.62 -15.56 12.53
N SER A 112 -7.67 -14.52 11.70
CA SER A 112 -8.18 -14.59 10.32
C SER A 112 -7.34 -15.53 9.45
N PHE A 113 -6.01 -15.44 9.52
CA PHE A 113 -5.12 -16.33 8.76
C PHE A 113 -5.14 -17.76 9.27
N TRP A 114 -5.30 -17.98 10.58
CA TRP A 114 -5.50 -19.32 11.12
C TRP A 114 -6.82 -19.91 10.61
N PHE A 115 -7.91 -19.16 10.67
CA PHE A 115 -9.20 -19.59 10.13
C PHE A 115 -9.09 -19.92 8.65
N LEU A 116 -8.53 -19.02 7.84
CA LEU A 116 -8.43 -19.17 6.39
C LEU A 116 -7.49 -20.33 6.00
N SER A 117 -6.39 -20.54 6.71
CA SER A 117 -5.51 -21.71 6.53
C SER A 117 -6.23 -23.03 6.85
N SER A 118 -7.01 -23.06 7.94
CA SER A 118 -7.76 -24.26 8.35
C SER A 118 -8.91 -24.54 7.37
N PHE A 119 -9.60 -23.49 6.94
CA PHE A 119 -10.68 -23.55 5.96
C PHE A 119 -10.18 -24.04 4.60
N SER A 120 -9.10 -23.45 4.09
CA SER A 120 -8.41 -23.90 2.87
C SER A 120 -7.96 -25.36 2.98
N SER A 121 -7.34 -25.72 4.10
CA SER A 121 -6.89 -27.10 4.32
C SER A 121 -8.05 -28.09 4.35
N PHE A 122 -9.16 -27.75 4.98
CA PHE A 122 -10.35 -28.59 5.01
C PHE A 122 -10.91 -28.85 3.61
N TRP A 123 -11.12 -27.79 2.83
CA TRP A 123 -11.75 -27.90 1.52
C TRP A 123 -10.85 -28.56 0.47
N VAL A 124 -9.59 -28.13 0.39
CA VAL A 124 -8.64 -28.68 -0.58
C VAL A 124 -8.30 -30.12 -0.24
N ILE A 125 -7.99 -30.43 1.01
CA ILE A 125 -7.43 -31.75 1.37
C ILE A 125 -8.53 -32.76 1.74
N HIS A 126 -9.50 -32.37 2.56
CA HIS A 126 -10.50 -33.31 3.09
C HIS A 126 -11.70 -33.45 2.16
N LYS A 127 -12.18 -32.32 1.59
CA LYS A 127 -13.30 -32.35 0.63
C LYS A 127 -12.86 -32.52 -0.82
N LYS A 128 -11.56 -32.47 -1.09
CA LYS A 128 -10.98 -32.54 -2.45
C LYS A 128 -11.64 -31.57 -3.44
N ARG A 129 -11.88 -30.34 -2.97
CA ARG A 129 -12.55 -29.26 -3.70
C ARG A 129 -11.68 -28.00 -3.63
N GLY A 130 -10.89 -27.76 -4.67
CA GLY A 130 -9.97 -26.62 -4.75
C GLY A 130 -10.42 -25.48 -5.67
N LEU A 131 -11.44 -25.69 -6.51
CA LEU A 131 -11.87 -24.71 -7.52
C LEU A 131 -12.31 -23.39 -6.89
N LEU A 132 -13.05 -23.47 -5.78
CA LEU A 132 -13.52 -22.29 -5.05
C LEU A 132 -12.35 -21.44 -4.56
N PHE A 133 -11.28 -22.04 -4.03
CA PHE A 133 -10.12 -21.29 -3.56
C PHE A 133 -9.34 -20.67 -4.70
N LEU A 134 -9.21 -21.37 -5.84
CA LEU A 134 -8.62 -20.79 -7.04
C LEU A 134 -9.42 -19.58 -7.52
N ALA A 135 -10.74 -19.71 -7.65
CA ALA A 135 -11.62 -18.64 -8.09
C ALA A 135 -11.58 -17.44 -7.14
N LEU A 136 -11.71 -17.66 -5.83
CA LEU A 136 -11.59 -16.60 -4.84
C LEU A 136 -10.22 -15.91 -4.87
N THR A 137 -9.14 -16.66 -5.05
CA THR A 137 -7.78 -16.10 -5.14
C THR A 137 -7.64 -15.21 -6.38
N ILE A 138 -8.17 -15.65 -7.53
CA ILE A 138 -8.16 -14.86 -8.76
C ILE A 138 -9.02 -13.59 -8.59
N ILE A 139 -10.23 -13.71 -8.06
CA ILE A 139 -11.12 -12.56 -7.80
C ILE A 139 -10.44 -11.57 -6.85
N TYR A 140 -9.86 -12.06 -5.76
CA TYR A 140 -9.14 -11.25 -4.78
C TYR A 140 -7.99 -10.48 -5.45
N ILE A 141 -7.06 -11.18 -6.11
CA ILE A 141 -5.89 -10.57 -6.74
C ILE A 141 -6.29 -9.57 -7.84
N THR A 142 -7.30 -9.92 -8.66
CA THR A 142 -7.78 -9.07 -9.75
C THR A 142 -8.48 -7.81 -9.22
N THR A 143 -9.23 -7.93 -8.13
CA THR A 143 -9.84 -6.77 -7.46
C THR A 143 -8.77 -5.79 -7.00
N PHE A 144 -7.73 -6.25 -6.31
CA PHE A 144 -6.64 -5.38 -5.86
C PHE A 144 -5.83 -4.79 -7.01
N HIS A 145 -5.70 -5.51 -8.13
CA HIS A 145 -5.08 -4.99 -9.35
C HIS A 145 -5.89 -3.85 -9.96
N ASN A 146 -7.19 -4.05 -10.11
CA ASN A 146 -8.09 -3.05 -10.69
C ASN A 146 -8.21 -1.80 -9.82
N LEU A 147 -8.11 -1.95 -8.49
CA LEU A 147 -8.06 -0.82 -7.55
C LEU A 147 -6.71 -0.07 -7.55
N HIS A 148 -5.74 -0.50 -8.37
CA HIS A 148 -4.38 0.06 -8.45
C HIS A 148 -3.61 -0.02 -7.12
N LEU A 149 -4.05 -0.90 -6.20
CA LEU A 149 -3.43 -1.11 -4.90
C LEU A 149 -2.26 -2.11 -4.97
N TYR A 150 -2.23 -2.96 -6.00
CA TYR A 150 -1.23 -4.02 -6.15
C TYR A 150 -0.98 -4.37 -7.62
N ASN A 151 0.28 -4.43 -8.05
CA ASN A 151 0.63 -4.88 -9.39
C ASN A 151 0.58 -6.43 -9.46
N ALA A 152 -0.54 -6.96 -9.95
CA ALA A 152 -0.83 -8.39 -9.94
C ALA A 152 -0.35 -9.17 -11.17
N ASN A 153 0.34 -8.52 -12.12
CA ASN A 153 0.70 -9.12 -13.41
C ASN A 153 1.30 -10.54 -13.28
N TYR A 154 2.29 -10.71 -12.39
CA TYR A 154 2.91 -12.02 -12.14
C TYR A 154 2.16 -12.88 -11.12
N ALA A 155 1.37 -12.27 -10.23
CA ALA A 155 0.60 -12.98 -9.22
C ALA A 155 -0.55 -13.79 -9.84
N ILE A 156 -1.21 -13.25 -10.87
CA ILE A 156 -2.26 -13.94 -11.62
C ILE A 156 -1.68 -15.18 -12.32
N ILE A 157 -0.54 -15.03 -13.01
CA ILE A 157 0.12 -16.14 -13.70
C ILE A 157 0.49 -17.26 -12.72
N ARG A 158 1.16 -16.93 -11.60
CA ARG A 158 1.50 -17.93 -10.57
C ARG A 158 0.26 -18.62 -10.01
N THR A 159 -0.78 -17.86 -9.69
CA THR A 159 -2.04 -18.37 -9.13
C THR A 159 -2.70 -19.37 -10.08
N VAL A 160 -2.76 -19.06 -11.38
CA VAL A 160 -3.32 -19.94 -12.41
C VAL A 160 -2.50 -21.23 -12.52
N VAL A 161 -1.17 -21.13 -12.57
CA VAL A 161 -0.27 -22.30 -12.65
C VAL A 161 -0.43 -23.21 -11.42
N ILE A 162 -0.35 -22.63 -10.22
CA ILE A 162 -0.50 -23.36 -8.95
C ILE A 162 -1.91 -23.97 -8.87
N GLY A 163 -2.94 -23.21 -9.27
CA GLY A 163 -4.33 -23.61 -9.29
C GLY A 163 -4.60 -24.82 -10.17
N PHE A 164 -4.16 -24.78 -11.43
CA PHE A 164 -4.32 -25.92 -12.35
C PHE A 164 -3.54 -27.14 -11.88
N PHE A 165 -2.32 -26.96 -11.37
CA PHE A 165 -1.55 -28.06 -10.80
C PHE A 165 -2.28 -28.70 -9.61
N MET A 166 -2.81 -27.88 -8.70
CA MET A 166 -3.61 -28.34 -7.56
C MET A 166 -4.88 -29.09 -8.00
N LEU A 167 -5.69 -28.52 -8.90
CA LEU A 167 -6.92 -29.14 -9.39
C LEU A 167 -6.65 -30.50 -10.04
N SER A 168 -5.52 -30.62 -10.72
CA SER A 168 -5.11 -31.86 -11.36
C SER A 168 -4.73 -32.93 -10.34
N LEU A 169 -3.98 -32.57 -9.29
CA LEU A 169 -3.69 -33.48 -8.17
C LEU A 169 -4.98 -33.94 -7.49
N LEU A 170 -5.94 -33.03 -7.31
CA LEU A 170 -7.25 -33.34 -6.71
C LEU A 170 -8.07 -34.28 -7.56
N GLN A 171 -8.10 -34.08 -8.89
CA GLN A 171 -8.82 -34.94 -9.82
C GLN A 171 -8.22 -36.36 -9.83
N ILE A 172 -6.88 -36.44 -9.84
CA ILE A 172 -6.14 -37.70 -9.74
C ILE A 172 -6.52 -38.45 -8.45
N GLU A 173 -6.53 -37.77 -7.30
CA GLU A 173 -6.95 -38.34 -6.02
C GLU A 173 -8.43 -38.73 -5.96
N ARG A 174 -9.30 -38.09 -6.75
CA ARG A 174 -10.72 -38.45 -6.85
C ARG A 174 -10.91 -39.72 -7.67
N ILE A 175 -10.24 -39.82 -8.81
CA ILE A 175 -10.27 -41.02 -9.67
C ILE A 175 -9.74 -42.23 -8.90
N LYS A 176 -8.67 -42.06 -8.11
CA LYS A 176 -8.14 -43.12 -7.25
C LYS A 176 -9.18 -43.73 -6.31
N GLU A 177 -10.00 -42.88 -5.69
CA GLU A 177 -11.02 -43.32 -4.73
C GLU A 177 -12.21 -43.98 -5.42
N ILE A 178 -12.58 -43.52 -6.62
CA ILE A 178 -13.70 -44.07 -7.38
C ILE A 178 -13.33 -45.44 -7.99
N GLU A 179 -12.13 -45.55 -8.58
CA GLU A 179 -11.74 -46.71 -9.42
C GLU A 179 -10.90 -47.76 -8.67
N HIS A 180 -10.65 -47.60 -7.36
CA HIS A 180 -9.92 -48.55 -6.50
C HIS A 180 -8.59 -49.10 -7.09
N LEU A 181 -7.85 -48.27 -7.86
CA LEU A 181 -6.68 -48.71 -8.63
C LEU A 181 -5.48 -49.11 -7.74
N GLN A 182 -5.00 -50.37 -7.90
CA GLN A 182 -3.85 -50.92 -7.16
C GLN A 182 -2.47 -50.48 -7.70
N ASN A 183 -2.32 -50.21 -9.01
CA ASN A 183 -1.04 -49.82 -9.65
C ASN A 183 -0.97 -48.32 -10.05
N TYR A 184 -1.28 -47.47 -9.07
CA TYR A 184 -1.56 -46.04 -9.25
C TYR A 184 -0.35 -45.18 -9.68
N ALA A 185 0.87 -45.48 -9.21
CA ALA A 185 2.04 -44.61 -9.44
C ALA A 185 2.51 -44.55 -10.91
N ARG A 186 2.43 -45.67 -11.64
CA ARG A 186 2.88 -45.76 -13.05
C ARG A 186 1.91 -45.04 -13.99
N VAL A 187 0.61 -45.14 -13.74
CA VAL A 187 -0.46 -44.49 -14.54
C VAL A 187 -0.44 -42.96 -14.36
N ILE A 188 -0.24 -42.46 -13.14
CA ILE A 188 -0.15 -41.02 -12.87
C ILE A 188 1.00 -40.35 -13.62
N SER A 189 2.17 -40.99 -13.69
CA SER A 189 3.33 -40.40 -14.38
C SER A 189 3.07 -40.16 -15.88
N LYS A 190 2.22 -40.98 -16.50
CA LYS A 190 1.77 -40.80 -17.88
C LYS A 190 0.76 -39.67 -18.02
N LEU A 191 -0.09 -39.46 -17.02
CA LEU A 191 -1.10 -38.39 -17.01
C LEU A 191 -0.52 -37.01 -16.64
N LEU A 192 0.54 -36.98 -15.82
CA LEU A 192 1.22 -35.74 -15.42
C LEU A 192 1.94 -35.05 -16.58
N ARG A 193 2.51 -35.80 -17.54
CA ARG A 193 3.23 -35.22 -18.70
C ARG A 193 2.36 -34.31 -19.58
N PRO A 194 1.22 -34.77 -20.14
CA PRO A 194 0.37 -33.90 -20.96
C PRO A 194 -0.20 -32.74 -20.15
N LEU A 195 -0.46 -32.95 -18.86
CA LEU A 195 -0.90 -31.89 -17.97
C LEU A 195 0.16 -30.79 -17.77
N THR A 196 1.41 -31.15 -17.51
CA THR A 196 2.50 -30.18 -17.38
C THR A 196 2.69 -29.40 -18.67
N ILE A 197 2.62 -30.08 -19.82
CA ILE A 197 2.67 -29.44 -21.14
C ILE A 197 1.51 -28.43 -21.30
N PHE A 198 0.29 -28.81 -20.93
CA PHE A 198 -0.87 -27.93 -21.00
C PHE A 198 -0.74 -26.71 -20.09
N ILE A 199 -0.24 -26.88 -18.86
CA ILE A 199 -0.02 -25.77 -17.92
C ILE A 199 1.05 -24.80 -18.46
N VAL A 200 2.16 -25.33 -18.99
CA VAL A 200 3.23 -24.51 -19.58
C VAL A 200 2.71 -23.77 -20.81
N LEU A 201 2.00 -24.44 -21.72
CA LEU A 201 1.40 -23.81 -22.90
C LEU A 201 0.42 -22.69 -22.49
N SER A 202 -0.47 -22.97 -21.54
CA SER A 202 -1.44 -21.98 -21.04
C SER A 202 -0.76 -20.77 -20.39
N ALA A 203 0.28 -20.99 -19.59
CA ALA A 203 1.04 -19.91 -18.98
C ALA A 203 1.80 -19.07 -20.02
N THR A 204 2.33 -19.70 -21.06
CA THR A 204 3.04 -19.04 -22.15
C THR A 204 2.08 -18.17 -22.97
N ILE A 205 0.91 -18.71 -23.35
CA ILE A 205 -0.14 -17.95 -24.02
C ILE A 205 -0.58 -16.76 -23.16
N ALA A 206 -0.82 -16.97 -21.87
CA ALA A 206 -1.23 -15.89 -20.96
C ALA A 206 -0.16 -14.80 -20.79
N TYR A 207 1.12 -15.15 -20.86
CA TYR A 207 2.23 -14.19 -20.77
C TYR A 207 2.33 -13.29 -22.02
N PHE A 208 2.14 -13.87 -23.21
CA PHE A 208 2.21 -13.17 -24.49
C PHE A 208 0.88 -12.57 -24.97
N ALA A 209 -0.24 -12.92 -24.33
CA ALA A 209 -1.55 -12.39 -24.69
C ALA A 209 -1.61 -10.86 -24.53
N PRO A 210 -2.29 -10.15 -25.44
CA PRO A 210 -2.47 -8.70 -25.33
C PRO A 210 -3.22 -8.37 -24.05
N LYS A 211 -2.59 -7.54 -23.21
CA LYS A 211 -3.18 -7.08 -21.95
C LYS A 211 -4.10 -5.91 -22.24
N PHE A 212 -5.40 -6.16 -22.24
CA PHE A 212 -6.38 -5.08 -22.31
C PHE A 212 -6.36 -4.27 -21.02
N GLY A 213 -6.41 -2.94 -21.14
CA GLY A 213 -6.58 -2.05 -20.00
C GLY A 213 -7.89 -2.34 -19.24
N PRO A 214 -8.06 -1.80 -18.03
CA PRO A 214 -9.23 -2.01 -17.20
C PRO A 214 -10.51 -1.70 -18.00
N GLN A 215 -11.32 -2.74 -18.21
CA GLN A 215 -12.56 -2.64 -18.99
C GLN A 215 -13.70 -2.01 -18.18
N TRP A 216 -13.54 -1.95 -16.85
CA TRP A 216 -14.55 -1.48 -15.91
C TRP A 216 -14.01 -0.23 -15.19
N PRO A 217 -14.86 0.79 -14.94
CA PRO A 217 -14.49 1.92 -14.10
C PRO A 217 -13.99 1.44 -12.74
N ASN A 218 -13.03 2.16 -12.15
CA ASN A 218 -12.45 1.80 -10.86
C ASN A 218 -13.57 1.63 -9.80
N PRO A 219 -13.73 0.45 -9.18
CA PRO A 219 -14.80 0.21 -8.20
C PRO A 219 -14.65 1.05 -6.92
N MET A 220 -13.47 1.65 -6.67
CA MET A 220 -13.32 2.68 -5.64
C MET A 220 -14.19 3.91 -5.92
N ASN A 221 -14.49 4.21 -7.19
CA ASN A 221 -15.44 5.24 -7.56
C ASN A 221 -16.86 4.84 -7.12
N PHE A 222 -17.22 3.55 -7.25
CA PHE A 222 -18.50 3.02 -6.75
C PHE A 222 -18.59 2.95 -5.22
N LEU A 223 -17.50 2.66 -4.52
CA LEU A 223 -17.48 2.63 -3.05
C LEU A 223 -17.52 4.04 -2.45
N LYS A 224 -16.91 5.04 -3.11
CA LYS A 224 -17.14 6.45 -2.80
C LYS A 224 -18.60 6.87 -3.03
N PHE A 225 -19.29 6.21 -3.96
CA PHE A 225 -20.71 6.40 -4.24
C PHE A 225 -21.65 5.68 -3.27
N ASN A 226 -21.17 4.77 -2.39
CA ASN A 226 -22.04 3.87 -1.62
C ASN A 226 -21.86 3.91 -0.10
N THR A 227 -21.06 4.82 0.44
CA THR A 227 -21.19 5.20 1.86
C THR A 227 -22.03 6.48 1.93
N SER A 228 -23.34 6.29 1.97
CA SER A 228 -24.45 7.26 1.83
C SER A 228 -24.91 7.41 0.37
N GLU A 229 -26.22 7.33 0.15
CA GLU A 229 -26.94 7.62 -1.12
C GLU A 229 -27.22 6.45 -2.07
N ALA A 230 -27.98 5.47 -1.56
CA ALA A 230 -29.07 4.96 -2.38
C ALA A 230 -30.17 6.05 -2.43
N SER A 231 -30.56 6.44 -3.64
CA SER A 231 -31.55 7.47 -4.02
C SER A 231 -31.22 8.93 -3.72
N LYS A 232 -30.45 9.57 -4.60
CA LYS A 232 -30.67 10.98 -4.97
C LYS A 232 -30.35 11.20 -6.44
N GLU A 233 -31.19 12.00 -7.09
CA GLU A 233 -30.87 12.74 -8.31
C GLU A 233 -29.46 13.34 -8.20
N GLN A 234 -28.68 13.39 -9.30
CA GLN A 234 -27.34 13.99 -9.37
C GLN A 234 -27.20 15.20 -8.43
N GLU A 235 -26.67 14.99 -7.23
CA GLU A 235 -26.47 16.07 -6.28
C GLU A 235 -25.31 16.89 -6.82
N VAL A 236 -25.65 18.05 -7.41
CA VAL A 236 -24.69 18.99 -7.97
C VAL A 236 -23.64 19.32 -6.89
N SER A 237 -22.36 19.09 -7.20
CA SER A 237 -21.24 19.30 -6.27
C SER A 237 -21.22 20.76 -5.77
N LYS A 238 -20.69 21.02 -4.58
CA LYS A 238 -20.48 22.40 -4.09
C LYS A 238 -19.08 22.89 -4.49
N ILE A 239 -18.96 24.18 -4.80
CA ILE A 239 -17.65 24.82 -5.02
C ILE A 239 -16.77 24.71 -3.76
N GLY A 240 -15.47 24.63 -3.95
CA GLY A 240 -14.48 24.61 -2.89
C GLY A 240 -13.15 24.03 -3.36
N TYR A 241 -12.18 23.95 -2.44
CA TYR A 241 -10.88 23.32 -2.74
C TYR A 241 -11.03 21.80 -2.89
N GLY A 242 -10.93 21.31 -4.13
CA GLY A 242 -10.99 19.89 -4.50
C GLY A 242 -9.62 19.21 -4.60
N LEU A 243 -9.58 17.89 -4.42
CA LEU A 243 -8.36 17.07 -4.54
C LEU A 243 -8.26 16.31 -5.88
N TYR A 244 -9.37 16.23 -6.64
CA TYR A 244 -9.46 15.46 -7.88
C TYR A 244 -9.48 16.40 -9.08
N ASP A 245 -8.31 16.69 -9.64
CA ASP A 245 -8.21 17.55 -10.83
C ASP A 245 -7.91 16.78 -12.11
N SER A 246 -7.79 15.45 -12.07
CA SER A 246 -7.51 14.61 -13.26
C SER A 246 -8.66 14.60 -14.28
N GLN A 247 -9.87 14.97 -13.84
CA GLN A 247 -11.05 15.13 -14.68
C GLN A 247 -11.80 16.40 -14.26
N LEU A 248 -11.79 17.41 -15.13
CA LEU A 248 -12.46 18.69 -14.95
C LEU A 248 -13.82 18.72 -15.67
N GLY A 249 -14.60 19.75 -15.37
CA GLY A 249 -15.93 19.98 -15.93
C GLY A 249 -17.05 19.64 -14.95
N GLY A 250 -18.28 19.64 -15.46
CA GLY A 250 -19.48 19.38 -14.67
C GLY A 250 -19.94 20.58 -13.83
N PRO A 251 -21.22 20.55 -13.39
CA PRO A 251 -21.80 21.66 -12.68
C PRO A 251 -21.47 21.64 -11.18
N PHE A 252 -21.43 22.82 -10.57
CA PHE A 252 -21.38 22.98 -9.12
C PHE A 252 -22.24 24.16 -8.62
N LYS A 253 -22.66 24.06 -7.36
CA LYS A 253 -23.39 25.09 -6.62
C LYS A 253 -22.44 25.94 -5.77
N ALA A 254 -22.79 27.21 -5.58
CA ALA A 254 -22.08 28.10 -4.66
C ALA A 254 -22.11 27.59 -3.22
N ASP A 255 -21.06 27.91 -2.46
CA ASP A 255 -20.86 27.60 -1.05
C ASP A 255 -20.17 28.78 -0.33
N ASN A 256 -20.93 29.46 0.53
CA ASN A 256 -20.47 30.62 1.28
C ASN A 256 -19.73 30.23 2.57
N THR A 257 -19.45 28.95 2.82
CA THR A 257 -18.73 28.51 4.02
C THR A 257 -17.34 29.13 4.05
N ILE A 258 -17.04 29.83 5.14
CA ILE A 258 -15.74 30.48 5.36
C ILE A 258 -14.66 29.41 5.60
N VAL A 259 -13.53 29.55 4.92
CA VAL A 259 -12.38 28.64 4.98
C VAL A 259 -11.28 29.18 5.88
N PHE A 260 -10.87 30.43 5.63
CA PHE A 260 -9.90 31.16 6.43
C PHE A 260 -10.18 32.67 6.36
N THR A 261 -9.66 33.42 7.32
CA THR A 261 -9.50 34.87 7.24
C THR A 261 -8.03 35.21 7.11
N ALA A 262 -7.72 36.30 6.39
CA ALA A 262 -6.37 36.78 6.21
C ALA A 262 -6.29 38.28 6.53
N GLN A 263 -5.42 38.62 7.47
CA GLN A 263 -5.09 40.02 7.79
C GLN A 263 -3.85 40.40 7.00
N THR A 264 -3.97 41.36 6.07
CA THR A 264 -2.88 41.80 5.20
C THR A 264 -3.17 43.17 4.57
N GLN A 265 -2.15 43.85 4.06
CA GLN A 265 -2.29 45.16 3.41
C GLN A 265 -2.68 45.05 1.92
N ASN A 266 -2.31 43.95 1.26
CA ASN A 266 -2.42 43.80 -0.19
C ASN A 266 -3.43 42.72 -0.59
N LYS A 267 -4.07 42.90 -1.74
CA LYS A 267 -4.85 41.83 -2.37
C LYS A 267 -3.90 40.88 -3.08
N GLN A 268 -4.13 39.58 -2.93
CA GLN A 268 -3.34 38.56 -3.62
C GLN A 268 -4.11 37.26 -3.77
N TYR A 269 -3.61 36.39 -4.64
CA TYR A 269 -4.01 34.99 -4.66
C TYR A 269 -3.36 34.22 -3.51
N TRP A 270 -4.14 33.30 -2.96
CA TRP A 270 -3.74 32.40 -1.89
C TRP A 270 -3.48 31.01 -2.47
N ARG A 271 -2.22 30.72 -2.81
CA ARG A 271 -1.79 29.47 -3.44
C ARG A 271 -1.88 28.30 -2.45
N VAL A 272 -2.22 27.13 -3.01
CA VAL A 272 -2.08 25.83 -2.32
C VAL A 272 -1.15 24.90 -3.08
N GLU A 273 -1.37 24.70 -4.38
CA GLU A 273 -0.55 23.81 -5.20
C GLU A 273 -0.59 24.19 -6.69
N THR A 274 0.37 23.68 -7.43
CA THR A 274 0.54 23.79 -8.88
C THR A 274 0.55 22.41 -9.51
N LYS A 275 0.23 22.35 -10.81
CA LYS A 275 0.26 21.12 -11.62
C LYS A 275 0.86 21.39 -12.98
N ASP A 276 1.58 20.40 -13.49
CA ASP A 276 2.38 20.53 -14.70
C ASP A 276 1.97 19.57 -15.82
N PHE A 277 1.20 18.50 -15.54
CA PHE A 277 0.84 17.50 -16.54
C PHE A 277 -0.63 17.59 -16.97
N TYR A 278 -0.90 17.86 -18.24
CA TYR A 278 -2.25 17.92 -18.80
C TYR A 278 -2.63 16.59 -19.47
N THR A 279 -3.76 16.02 -19.06
CA THR A 279 -4.23 14.69 -19.49
C THR A 279 -5.18 14.72 -20.70
N GLY A 280 -5.56 15.91 -21.16
CA GLY A 280 -6.68 16.11 -22.10
C GLY A 280 -8.05 16.23 -21.41
N LYS A 281 -8.13 15.93 -20.11
CA LYS A 281 -9.36 16.06 -19.31
C LYS A 281 -9.16 16.85 -18.02
N GLY A 282 -7.93 17.03 -17.59
CA GLY A 282 -7.57 17.70 -16.35
C GLY A 282 -6.07 17.68 -16.10
N TRP A 283 -5.69 17.83 -14.83
CA TRP A 283 -4.32 18.08 -14.39
C TRP A 283 -3.82 17.06 -13.36
N GLU A 284 -2.59 16.61 -13.58
CA GLU A 284 -1.81 15.74 -12.70
C GLU A 284 -0.41 16.36 -12.45
N VAL A 285 0.34 15.78 -11.51
CA VAL A 285 1.75 16.11 -11.26
C VAL A 285 2.57 15.02 -11.93
N SER A 286 3.51 15.39 -12.81
CA SER A 286 4.26 14.39 -13.60
C SER A 286 5.22 13.54 -12.77
N GLU A 287 5.67 14.08 -11.64
CA GLU A 287 6.68 13.48 -10.77
C GLU A 287 6.08 12.95 -9.47
N ASN A 288 6.73 11.95 -8.88
CA ASN A 288 6.33 11.46 -7.56
C ASN A 288 6.61 12.53 -6.48
N PRO A 289 5.72 12.70 -5.50
CA PRO A 289 5.91 13.69 -4.44
C PRO A 289 7.25 13.52 -3.74
N LYS A 290 8.03 14.58 -3.69
CA LYS A 290 9.27 14.64 -2.90
C LYS A 290 9.01 15.44 -1.63
N LYS A 291 9.73 15.14 -0.56
CA LYS A 291 9.63 15.88 0.70
C LYS A 291 10.93 16.60 0.96
N VAL A 292 10.91 17.92 0.85
CA VAL A 292 12.02 18.78 1.25
C VAL A 292 11.54 19.64 2.41
N SER A 293 12.18 19.46 3.57
CA SER A 293 11.72 20.08 4.80
C SER A 293 12.39 21.43 5.07
N PHE A 294 11.61 22.38 5.56
CA PHE A 294 12.08 23.63 6.16
C PHE A 294 11.29 23.92 7.46
N LYS A 295 11.82 24.78 8.33
CA LYS A 295 11.15 25.09 9.62
C LYS A 295 10.57 26.50 9.66
N ASN A 296 11.38 27.53 9.43
CA ASN A 296 10.91 28.91 9.49
C ASN A 296 11.08 29.59 8.14
N LYS A 297 12.31 29.62 7.62
CA LYS A 297 12.63 30.23 6.32
C LYS A 297 12.43 29.22 5.19
N ASN A 298 11.71 29.62 4.14
CA ASN A 298 11.63 28.87 2.90
C ASN A 298 12.92 29.12 2.09
N ASP A 299 13.77 28.10 2.01
CA ASP A 299 14.96 28.05 1.17
C ASP A 299 14.84 27.00 0.06
N VAL A 300 13.62 26.49 -0.16
CA VAL A 300 13.35 25.36 -1.06
C VAL A 300 12.86 25.81 -2.43
N VAL A 301 11.91 26.74 -2.47
CA VAL A 301 11.26 27.21 -3.71
C VAL A 301 11.36 28.73 -3.80
N SER A 302 11.78 29.22 -4.96
CA SER A 302 11.71 30.64 -5.35
C SER A 302 10.79 30.80 -6.55
N TRP A 303 9.97 31.84 -6.55
CA TRP A 303 9.01 32.14 -7.63
C TRP A 303 9.48 33.26 -8.55
N TYR A 304 10.32 34.15 -8.02
CA TYR A 304 10.85 35.30 -8.72
C TYR A 304 12.35 35.15 -8.92
N GLU A 305 12.84 35.75 -10.00
CA GLU A 305 14.26 35.80 -10.36
C GLU A 305 14.81 37.23 -10.21
N GLN A 306 16.11 37.39 -10.45
CA GLN A 306 16.87 38.60 -10.08
C GLN A 306 16.36 39.91 -10.70
N ASN A 307 15.65 39.86 -11.84
CA ASN A 307 15.15 41.07 -12.49
C ASN A 307 13.76 41.49 -12.00
N THR A 308 13.10 40.68 -11.17
CA THR A 308 11.80 41.03 -10.59
C THR A 308 12.03 41.86 -9.34
N LYS A 309 11.55 43.10 -9.36
CA LYS A 309 11.53 43.94 -8.16
C LYS A 309 10.47 43.39 -7.21
N THR A 310 10.83 43.26 -5.95
CA THR A 310 9.94 42.74 -4.91
C THR A 310 9.95 43.64 -3.68
N GLU A 311 8.81 43.70 -3.01
CA GLU A 311 8.66 44.31 -1.68
C GLU A 311 8.22 43.24 -0.68
N THR A 312 8.87 43.20 0.50
CA THR A 312 8.53 42.23 1.53
C THR A 312 7.40 42.74 2.41
N THR A 313 6.39 41.91 2.62
CA THR A 313 5.26 42.20 3.50
C THR A 313 4.83 40.94 4.26
N GLU A 314 3.78 41.06 5.06
CA GLU A 314 3.30 40.02 5.95
C GLU A 314 1.79 39.81 5.82
N ALA A 315 1.36 38.60 6.17
CA ALA A 315 -0.05 38.27 6.31
C ALA A 315 -0.25 37.30 7.46
N THR A 316 -1.28 37.53 8.26
CA THR A 316 -1.70 36.60 9.31
C THR A 316 -2.92 35.84 8.84
N ILE A 317 -2.80 34.51 8.74
CA ILE A 317 -3.87 33.63 8.25
C ILE A 317 -4.47 32.89 9.44
N THR A 318 -5.79 32.90 9.54
CA THR A 318 -6.55 32.18 10.57
C THR A 318 -7.55 31.25 9.91
N MET A 319 -7.33 29.94 10.06
CA MET A 319 -8.13 28.88 9.45
C MET A 319 -9.41 28.62 10.25
N GLN A 320 -10.57 28.68 9.61
CA GLN A 320 -11.82 28.13 10.17
C GLN A 320 -12.05 26.67 9.75
N LYS A 321 -11.39 26.22 8.68
CA LYS A 321 -11.37 24.82 8.24
C LYS A 321 -9.95 24.28 8.24
N SER A 322 -9.72 23.21 9.00
CA SER A 322 -8.39 22.64 9.20
C SER A 322 -7.94 21.84 7.97
N TYR A 323 -6.76 22.17 7.45
CA TYR A 323 -6.09 21.41 6.39
C TYR A 323 -4.67 21.03 6.79
N PRO A 324 -4.17 19.86 6.34
CA PRO A 324 -2.80 19.40 6.57
C PRO A 324 -1.78 20.04 5.59
N HIS A 325 -2.03 21.27 5.16
CA HIS A 325 -1.18 22.04 4.26
C HIS A 325 -1.34 23.54 4.52
N LEU A 326 -0.36 24.32 4.09
CA LEU A 326 -0.43 25.77 4.12
C LEU A 326 -1.18 26.32 2.91
N THR A 327 -1.85 27.44 3.15
CA THR A 327 -2.29 28.37 2.12
C THR A 327 -1.35 29.57 2.19
N TYR A 328 -0.78 30.00 1.06
CA TYR A 328 0.29 31.00 1.08
C TYR A 328 0.34 31.85 -0.20
N PRO A 329 0.78 33.12 -0.15
CA PRO A 329 1.04 33.91 -1.36
C PRO A 329 2.29 33.42 -2.10
N ALA A 330 2.34 33.65 -3.41
CA ALA A 330 3.60 33.50 -4.15
C ALA A 330 4.69 34.43 -3.57
N GLY A 331 5.95 33.98 -3.52
CA GLY A 331 7.03 34.74 -2.89
C GLY A 331 7.20 34.44 -1.39
N LEU A 332 6.69 33.32 -0.88
CA LEU A 332 6.83 32.96 0.54
C LEU A 332 8.31 32.91 0.99
N VAL A 333 8.67 33.75 1.96
CA VAL A 333 10.01 33.85 2.55
C VAL A 333 10.09 33.09 3.87
N SER A 334 9.09 33.25 4.74
CA SER A 334 9.04 32.54 6.02
C SER A 334 7.63 32.32 6.53
N VAL A 335 7.49 31.31 7.38
CA VAL A 335 6.26 31.00 8.11
C VAL A 335 6.58 30.98 9.60
N ASP A 336 5.82 31.73 10.37
CA ASP A 336 5.88 31.75 11.83
C ASP A 336 4.56 31.23 12.41
N ALA A 337 4.65 30.26 13.32
CA ALA A 337 3.51 29.62 13.96
C ALA A 337 3.83 29.37 15.43
N SER A 338 2.82 29.49 16.30
CA SER A 338 2.97 29.36 17.76
C SER A 338 3.33 27.95 18.26
N SER A 339 3.39 26.96 17.38
CA SER A 339 3.62 25.55 17.70
C SER A 339 4.92 25.04 17.06
N ASP A 340 5.58 24.05 17.68
CA ASP A 340 6.80 23.43 17.14
C ASP A 340 6.46 22.57 15.91
N VAL A 341 6.25 23.25 14.78
CA VAL A 341 5.83 22.67 13.50
C VAL A 341 6.95 22.87 12.49
N SER A 342 7.07 21.91 11.59
CA SER A 342 7.94 21.97 10.43
C SER A 342 7.10 21.86 9.17
N TYR A 343 7.68 22.25 8.05
CA TYR A 343 7.01 22.26 6.75
C TYR A 343 7.74 21.32 5.81
N SER A 344 6.99 20.62 4.96
CA SER A 344 7.53 19.77 3.91
C SER A 344 6.97 20.25 2.58
N VAL A 345 7.84 20.74 1.70
CA VAL A 345 7.48 21.15 0.34
C VAL A 345 7.66 19.99 -0.61
N ASP A 346 6.67 19.79 -1.46
CA ASP A 346 6.87 19.04 -2.70
C ASP A 346 7.30 20.01 -3.82
N PRO A 347 8.56 20.00 -4.28
CA PRO A 347 9.06 20.96 -5.26
C PRO A 347 8.40 20.84 -6.64
N PHE A 348 7.62 19.77 -6.89
CA PHE A 348 6.94 19.57 -8.17
C PHE A 348 5.53 20.15 -8.18
N SER A 349 4.77 19.97 -7.09
CA SER A 349 3.45 20.60 -6.93
C SER A 349 3.51 21.93 -6.18
N GLU A 350 4.66 22.28 -5.60
CA GLU A 350 4.85 23.40 -4.67
C GLU A 350 3.91 23.35 -3.45
N LYS A 351 3.28 22.20 -3.19
CA LYS A 351 2.40 22.05 -2.04
C LYS A 351 3.23 21.98 -0.77
N ILE A 352 2.86 22.78 0.22
CA ILE A 352 3.55 22.85 1.51
C ILE A 352 2.71 22.14 2.57
N TYR A 353 3.16 20.96 2.99
CA TYR A 353 2.53 20.19 4.06
C TYR A 353 3.00 20.67 5.43
N THR A 354 2.06 20.75 6.37
CA THR A 354 2.32 21.03 7.79
C THR A 354 2.63 19.74 8.54
N MET A 355 3.75 19.69 9.25
CA MET A 355 4.33 18.47 9.83
C MET A 355 4.71 18.66 11.31
N HIS A 356 4.33 17.71 12.16
CA HIS A 356 4.80 17.61 13.54
C HIS A 356 5.57 16.30 13.70
N GLY A 357 6.90 16.38 13.70
CA GLY A 357 7.76 15.22 13.49
C GLY A 357 7.53 14.62 12.09
N ASP A 358 7.30 13.31 12.01
CA ASP A 358 7.05 12.61 10.74
C ASP A 358 5.56 12.56 10.33
N SER A 359 4.67 13.09 11.17
CA SER A 359 3.22 13.06 10.97
C SER A 359 2.70 14.40 10.46
N SER A 360 1.73 14.36 9.56
CA SER A 360 1.04 15.57 9.12
C SER A 360 0.13 16.13 10.23
N THR A 361 0.13 17.44 10.38
CA THR A 361 -0.67 18.17 11.38
C THR A 361 -1.43 19.33 10.73
N THR A 362 -2.36 19.96 11.42
CA THR A 362 -3.08 21.15 10.93
C THR A 362 -2.72 22.38 11.76
N LEU A 363 -2.75 23.57 11.14
CA LEU A 363 -2.55 24.84 11.83
C LEU A 363 -3.86 25.64 11.88
N ASN A 364 -4.15 26.23 13.03
CA ASN A 364 -5.30 27.12 13.19
C ASN A 364 -4.96 28.57 12.82
N SER A 365 -3.74 29.03 13.12
CA SER A 365 -3.27 30.36 12.76
C SER A 365 -1.76 30.35 12.56
N TYR A 366 -1.29 31.13 11.58
CA TYR A 366 0.11 31.29 11.24
C TYR A 366 0.33 32.62 10.51
N LYS A 367 1.52 33.17 10.65
CA LYS A 367 1.97 34.38 9.97
C LYS A 367 2.93 34.00 8.86
N VAL A 368 2.74 34.59 7.69
CA VAL A 368 3.64 34.43 6.54
C VAL A 368 4.30 35.76 6.21
N THR A 369 5.60 35.72 5.96
CA THR A 369 6.35 36.82 5.35
C THR A 369 6.60 36.45 3.90
N TYR A 370 6.28 37.33 2.96
CA TYR A 370 6.35 37.04 1.53
C TYR A 370 6.71 38.28 0.72
N GLU A 371 7.21 38.04 -0.49
CA GLU A 371 7.61 39.04 -1.47
C GLU A 371 6.48 39.29 -2.47
N ILE A 372 6.07 40.55 -2.63
CA ILE A 372 5.14 40.99 -3.67
C ILE A 372 5.94 41.52 -4.86
N PRO A 373 5.70 41.02 -6.08
CA PRO A 373 6.43 41.44 -7.27
C PRO A 373 5.82 42.70 -7.91
N GLU A 374 6.67 43.51 -8.53
CA GLU A 374 6.29 44.55 -9.49
C GLU A 374 6.73 44.14 -10.89
N PHE A 375 5.78 44.04 -11.83
CA PHE A 375 6.06 43.61 -13.21
C PHE A 375 6.05 44.79 -14.17
N SER A 376 7.22 45.20 -14.67
CA SER A 376 7.33 46.22 -15.71
C SER A 376 7.01 45.63 -17.09
N ILE A 377 5.99 46.17 -17.76
CA ILE A 377 5.52 45.66 -19.07
C ILE A 377 6.62 45.77 -20.14
N GLU A 378 7.34 46.89 -20.19
CA GLU A 378 8.42 47.11 -21.16
C GLU A 378 9.53 46.06 -21.01
N ASN A 379 9.89 45.76 -19.77
CA ASN A 379 10.86 44.73 -19.44
C ASN A 379 10.38 43.35 -19.91
N LEU A 380 9.13 42.99 -19.63
CA LEU A 380 8.56 41.70 -20.07
C LEU A 380 8.46 41.56 -21.59
N LYS A 381 8.22 42.67 -22.31
CA LYS A 381 8.27 42.70 -23.79
C LYS A 381 9.68 42.49 -24.35
N SER A 382 10.71 42.88 -23.60
CA SER A 382 12.11 42.75 -24.01
C SER A 382 12.75 41.39 -23.69
N VAL A 383 12.02 40.49 -23.02
CA VAL A 383 12.53 39.18 -22.60
C VAL A 383 12.94 38.34 -23.80
N LYS A 384 14.17 37.82 -23.75
CA LYS A 384 14.69 36.88 -24.72
C LYS A 384 14.27 35.46 -24.35
N THR A 385 13.74 34.73 -25.32
CA THR A 385 13.38 33.31 -25.17
C THR A 385 14.60 32.42 -25.23
N ASN A 386 14.53 31.21 -24.65
CA ASN A 386 15.64 30.24 -24.59
C ASN A 386 16.82 30.68 -23.72
N GLU A 387 16.57 31.53 -22.72
CA GLU A 387 17.53 31.91 -21.67
C GLU A 387 17.08 31.37 -20.30
N GLY A 388 17.95 31.46 -19.29
CA GLY A 388 17.63 31.01 -17.93
C GLY A 388 17.24 29.53 -17.87
N HIS A 389 16.14 29.21 -17.18
CA HIS A 389 15.66 27.83 -17.07
C HIS A 389 15.20 27.22 -18.42
N GLU A 390 14.87 28.02 -19.43
CA GLU A 390 14.47 27.52 -20.76
C GLU A 390 15.62 26.84 -21.51
N THR A 391 16.87 27.07 -21.10
CA THR A 391 18.04 26.35 -21.64
C THR A 391 18.04 24.86 -21.27
N SER A 392 17.27 24.47 -20.24
CA SER A 392 17.13 23.07 -19.82
C SER A 392 16.03 22.38 -20.64
N PRO A 393 16.36 21.32 -21.42
CA PRO A 393 15.36 20.55 -22.15
C PRO A 393 14.31 19.91 -21.24
N TYR A 394 14.68 19.55 -20.01
CA TYR A 394 13.74 19.02 -19.01
C TYR A 394 12.69 20.06 -18.61
N PHE A 395 13.12 21.30 -18.32
CA PHE A 395 12.20 22.38 -17.94
C PHE A 395 11.21 22.67 -19.06
N MET A 396 11.71 22.83 -20.30
CA MET A 396 10.87 23.07 -21.47
C MET A 396 9.89 21.94 -21.68
N THR A 397 10.35 20.69 -21.75
CA THR A 397 9.49 19.52 -21.96
C THR A 397 8.39 19.43 -20.91
N LYS A 398 8.72 19.70 -19.64
CA LYS A 398 7.76 19.65 -18.53
C LYS A 398 6.69 20.73 -18.64
N TYR A 399 7.09 21.99 -18.82
CA TYR A 399 6.17 23.12 -18.77
C TYR A 399 5.54 23.48 -20.13
N THR A 400 5.92 22.79 -21.21
CA THR A 400 5.21 22.79 -22.49
C THR A 400 4.54 21.44 -22.81
N GLN A 401 4.44 20.52 -21.84
CA GLN A 401 3.84 19.20 -22.05
C GLN A 401 2.37 19.32 -22.47
N LEU A 402 2.01 18.57 -23.52
CA LEU A 402 0.64 18.36 -24.01
C LEU A 402 0.46 16.91 -24.46
N PRO A 403 -0.76 16.34 -24.36
CA PRO A 403 -1.02 14.97 -24.81
C PRO A 403 -0.98 14.88 -26.34
N GLU A 404 -0.52 13.75 -26.88
CA GLU A 404 -0.51 13.51 -28.33
C GLU A 404 -1.92 13.57 -28.95
N SER A 405 -2.96 13.26 -28.17
CA SER A 405 -4.36 13.30 -28.56
C SER A 405 -4.95 14.71 -28.63
N LEU A 406 -4.20 15.78 -28.31
CA LEU A 406 -4.70 17.14 -28.36
C LEU A 406 -5.17 17.49 -29.79
N PRO A 407 -6.43 17.91 -29.99
CA PRO A 407 -6.97 18.20 -31.32
C PRO A 407 -6.20 19.28 -32.06
N GLN A 408 -6.03 19.09 -33.37
CA GLN A 408 -5.25 20.01 -34.22
C GLN A 408 -5.83 21.43 -34.23
N ARG A 409 -7.16 21.58 -34.18
CA ARG A 409 -7.82 22.91 -34.13
C ARG A 409 -7.40 23.76 -32.93
N VAL A 410 -7.05 23.14 -31.80
CA VAL A 410 -6.52 23.86 -30.62
C VAL A 410 -5.11 24.40 -30.90
N LYS A 411 -4.25 23.60 -31.54
CA LYS A 411 -2.89 24.00 -31.93
C LYS A 411 -2.92 25.11 -32.97
N ASP A 412 -3.80 24.98 -33.97
CA ASP A 412 -3.95 25.98 -35.03
C ASP A 412 -4.45 27.32 -34.46
N LEU A 413 -5.38 27.28 -33.49
CA LEU A 413 -5.82 28.48 -32.79
C LEU A 413 -4.67 29.17 -32.05
N ALA A 414 -3.82 28.41 -31.33
CA ALA A 414 -2.66 28.97 -30.64
C ALA A 414 -1.69 29.67 -31.61
N VAL A 415 -1.42 29.06 -32.76
CA VAL A 415 -0.58 29.67 -33.81
C VAL A 415 -1.23 30.94 -34.35
N ASN A 416 -2.53 30.91 -34.67
CA ASN A 416 -3.24 32.07 -35.20
C ASN A 416 -3.26 33.27 -34.24
N LEU A 417 -3.38 33.03 -32.93
CA LEU A 417 -3.39 34.09 -31.91
C LEU A 417 -2.01 34.70 -31.64
N THR A 418 -0.93 34.00 -31.99
CA THR A 418 0.44 34.39 -31.59
C THR A 418 1.37 34.71 -32.75
N ASN A 419 0.98 34.37 -33.98
CA ASN A 419 1.71 34.57 -35.23
C ASN A 419 2.13 36.03 -35.45
N ASP A 420 1.24 36.97 -35.17
CA ASP A 420 1.39 38.39 -35.48
C ASP A 420 2.06 39.19 -34.35
N LYS A 421 2.54 38.50 -33.30
CA LYS A 421 3.14 39.10 -32.11
C LYS A 421 4.64 38.82 -32.07
N ASP A 422 5.42 39.88 -31.90
CA ASP A 422 6.88 39.80 -31.95
C ASP A 422 7.53 39.31 -30.64
N ASN A 423 6.86 39.51 -29.50
CA ASN A 423 7.41 39.19 -28.17
C ASN A 423 6.49 38.31 -27.31
N ARG A 424 7.07 37.67 -26.28
CA ARG A 424 6.36 36.72 -25.41
C ARG A 424 5.20 37.38 -24.67
N TYR A 425 5.40 38.56 -24.09
CA TYR A 425 4.36 39.25 -23.35
C TYR A 425 3.12 39.51 -24.22
N ASP A 426 3.32 40.03 -25.43
CA ASP A 426 2.23 40.31 -26.36
C ASP A 426 1.56 39.01 -26.88
N LYS A 427 2.29 37.90 -26.99
CA LYS A 427 1.70 36.57 -27.28
C LYS A 427 0.81 36.06 -26.14
N VAL A 428 1.28 36.18 -24.89
CA VAL A 428 0.52 35.77 -23.71
C VAL A 428 -0.75 36.61 -23.60
N LEU A 429 -0.61 37.93 -23.75
CA LEU A 429 -1.73 38.87 -23.70
C LEU A 429 -2.73 38.65 -24.85
N ALA A 430 -2.27 38.29 -26.05
CA ALA A 430 -3.16 37.95 -27.16
C ALA A 430 -4.03 36.71 -26.86
N ILE A 431 -3.46 35.68 -26.21
CA ILE A 431 -4.20 34.50 -25.78
C ILE A 431 -5.14 34.82 -24.61
N GLU A 432 -4.71 35.64 -23.64
CA GLU A 432 -5.57 36.09 -22.54
C GLU A 432 -6.78 36.89 -23.06
N ASN A 433 -6.52 37.87 -23.94
CA ASN A 433 -7.55 38.71 -24.57
C ASN A 433 -8.49 37.92 -25.47
N TYR A 434 -8.08 36.78 -26.03
CA TYR A 434 -8.99 35.92 -26.80
C TYR A 434 -10.23 35.52 -25.99
N PHE A 435 -10.09 35.27 -24.69
CA PHE A 435 -11.25 34.99 -23.83
C PHE A 435 -12.10 36.23 -23.60
N THR A 436 -11.48 37.42 -23.52
CA THR A 436 -12.15 38.70 -23.30
C THR A 436 -12.91 39.21 -24.53
N ASP A 437 -12.34 39.07 -25.72
CA ASP A 437 -12.86 39.67 -26.95
C ASP A 437 -13.92 38.80 -27.65
N ASN A 438 -14.12 37.58 -27.16
CA ASN A 438 -15.06 36.62 -27.73
C ASN A 438 -16.23 36.31 -26.79
N SER A 439 -17.18 35.53 -27.30
CA SER A 439 -18.44 35.18 -26.65
C SER A 439 -18.32 34.19 -25.48
N PHE A 440 -17.22 34.22 -24.72
CA PHE A 440 -17.05 33.33 -23.56
C PHE A 440 -17.84 33.83 -22.35
N VAL A 441 -18.48 32.91 -21.64
CA VAL A 441 -19.35 33.20 -20.50
C VAL A 441 -18.87 32.45 -19.25
N TYR A 442 -18.89 33.13 -18.11
CA TYR A 442 -18.69 32.49 -16.82
C TYR A 442 -20.00 31.81 -16.35
N GLU A 443 -19.99 30.49 -16.17
CA GLU A 443 -21.15 29.66 -15.81
C GLU A 443 -20.69 28.46 -14.94
N THR A 444 -21.51 28.08 -13.97
CA THR A 444 -21.20 26.98 -13.02
C THR A 444 -22.26 25.90 -12.99
N MET A 445 -23.49 26.16 -13.45
CA MET A 445 -24.63 25.24 -13.33
C MET A 445 -24.87 24.40 -14.58
N ASN A 446 -24.47 24.89 -15.75
CA ASN A 446 -24.70 24.23 -17.05
C ASN A 446 -23.39 23.84 -17.73
N VAL A 447 -22.37 23.46 -16.95
CA VAL A 447 -21.06 23.07 -17.46
C VAL A 447 -21.02 21.57 -17.73
N LEU A 448 -20.67 21.20 -18.96
CA LEU A 448 -20.60 19.81 -19.38
C LEU A 448 -19.32 19.14 -18.87
N TYR A 449 -19.39 17.81 -18.75
CA TYR A 449 -18.18 17.00 -18.73
C TYR A 449 -17.74 16.71 -20.17
N PRO A 450 -16.42 16.60 -20.44
CA PRO A 450 -15.95 16.17 -21.74
C PRO A 450 -16.42 14.73 -22.01
N ALA A 451 -16.90 14.47 -23.23
CA ALA A 451 -17.25 13.11 -23.65
C ALA A 451 -16.02 12.18 -23.63
N LYS A 452 -16.22 10.87 -23.70
CA LYS A 452 -15.15 9.86 -23.53
C LYS A 452 -13.90 10.15 -24.38
N ASN A 453 -14.09 10.55 -25.64
CA ASN A 453 -13.04 10.82 -26.62
C ASN A 453 -12.91 12.31 -26.97
N GLN A 454 -13.48 13.20 -26.16
CA GLN A 454 -13.41 14.64 -26.36
C GLN A 454 -12.42 15.25 -25.36
N ASP A 455 -11.60 16.17 -25.85
CA ASP A 455 -10.68 16.95 -25.03
C ASP A 455 -11.44 18.09 -24.33
N TYR A 456 -11.09 18.36 -23.07
CA TYR A 456 -11.76 19.35 -22.22
C TYR A 456 -11.59 20.78 -22.76
N VAL A 457 -10.39 21.13 -23.22
CA VAL A 457 -10.10 22.45 -23.78
C VAL A 457 -10.75 22.62 -25.13
N ASP A 458 -10.70 21.58 -25.95
CA ASP A 458 -11.35 21.55 -27.25
C ASP A 458 -12.88 21.78 -27.18
N GLN A 459 -13.56 21.08 -26.25
CA GLN A 459 -14.99 21.29 -26.00
C GLN A 459 -15.29 22.73 -25.58
N PHE A 460 -14.51 23.29 -24.66
CA PHE A 460 -14.74 24.64 -24.16
C PHE A 460 -14.50 25.71 -25.21
N LEU A 461 -13.38 25.64 -25.95
CA LEU A 461 -13.00 26.67 -26.92
C LEU A 461 -13.95 26.76 -28.12
N PHE A 462 -14.48 25.62 -28.57
CA PHE A 462 -15.18 25.55 -29.85
C PHE A 462 -16.66 25.19 -29.74
N ASP A 463 -17.08 24.48 -28.70
CA ASP A 463 -18.44 23.96 -28.61
C ASP A 463 -19.26 24.73 -27.57
N THR A 464 -18.81 24.78 -26.29
CA THR A 464 -19.62 25.35 -25.21
C THR A 464 -19.38 26.84 -24.98
N LYS A 465 -18.12 27.30 -25.02
CA LYS A 465 -17.69 28.67 -24.66
C LYS A 465 -18.25 29.18 -23.33
N SER A 466 -18.65 28.27 -22.45
CA SER A 466 -19.32 28.56 -21.20
C SER A 466 -18.79 27.61 -20.13
N GLY A 467 -18.28 28.19 -19.04
CA GLY A 467 -17.56 27.44 -18.01
C GLY A 467 -17.05 28.35 -16.88
N TYR A 468 -16.23 27.82 -15.98
CA TYR A 468 -15.69 28.55 -14.83
C TYR A 468 -14.15 28.58 -14.86
N CYS A 469 -13.51 29.09 -13.81
CA CYS A 469 -12.06 29.31 -13.74
C CYS A 469 -11.20 28.17 -14.31
N ASN A 470 -11.53 26.90 -14.00
CA ASN A 470 -10.79 25.75 -14.54
C ASN A 470 -10.85 25.64 -16.08
N ASN A 471 -11.98 25.99 -16.71
CA ASN A 471 -12.10 26.00 -18.17
C ASN A 471 -11.19 27.07 -18.78
N PHE A 472 -11.24 28.29 -18.24
CA PHE A 472 -10.47 29.43 -18.72
C PHE A 472 -8.96 29.22 -18.52
N SER A 473 -8.53 28.93 -17.29
CA SER A 473 -7.12 28.75 -16.94
C SER A 473 -6.49 27.57 -17.68
N THR A 474 -7.17 26.43 -17.75
CA THR A 474 -6.67 25.27 -18.49
C THR A 474 -6.56 25.56 -19.99
N SER A 475 -7.54 26.23 -20.58
CA SER A 475 -7.53 26.53 -22.02
C SER A 475 -6.43 27.53 -22.39
N MET A 476 -6.23 28.56 -21.57
CA MET A 476 -5.12 29.50 -21.76
C MET A 476 -3.78 28.78 -21.69
N ILE A 477 -3.55 27.91 -20.69
CA ILE A 477 -2.29 27.15 -20.59
C ILE A 477 -2.10 26.24 -21.79
N VAL A 478 -3.13 25.52 -22.23
CA VAL A 478 -3.00 24.62 -23.39
C VAL A 478 -2.68 25.38 -24.68
N LEU A 479 -3.27 26.57 -24.88
CA LEU A 479 -2.92 27.45 -26.00
C LEU A 479 -1.48 27.97 -25.88
N LEU A 480 -1.06 28.43 -24.70
CA LEU A 480 0.32 28.88 -24.45
C LEU A 480 1.35 27.77 -24.72
N ARG A 481 1.12 26.57 -24.19
CA ARG A 481 1.99 25.41 -24.40
C ARG A 481 2.01 24.96 -25.86
N SER A 482 0.89 25.09 -26.57
CA SER A 482 0.83 24.82 -28.02
C SER A 482 1.65 25.83 -28.83
N ALA A 483 1.81 27.06 -28.32
CA ALA A 483 2.70 28.08 -28.86
C ALA A 483 4.15 27.96 -28.35
N GLY A 484 4.50 26.90 -27.60
CA GLY A 484 5.84 26.67 -27.06
C GLY A 484 6.21 27.54 -25.86
N ILE A 485 5.23 28.15 -25.19
CA ILE A 485 5.45 29.02 -24.02
C ILE A 485 5.27 28.19 -22.74
N PRO A 486 6.30 28.05 -21.88
CA PRO A 486 6.21 27.37 -20.59
C PRO A 486 5.17 28.01 -19.68
N ALA A 487 4.18 27.21 -19.28
CA ALA A 487 3.08 27.64 -18.43
C ALA A 487 2.67 26.52 -17.46
N ARG A 488 2.15 26.87 -16.30
CA ARG A 488 1.69 25.92 -15.28
C ARG A 488 0.34 26.31 -14.70
N TRP A 489 -0.40 25.30 -14.27
CA TRP A 489 -1.72 25.47 -13.69
C TRP A 489 -1.62 25.59 -12.19
N VAL A 490 -2.22 26.63 -11.62
CA VAL A 490 -2.16 26.89 -10.18
C VAL A 490 -3.57 26.95 -9.63
N LYS A 491 -3.74 26.44 -8.41
CA LYS A 491 -5.02 26.54 -7.70
C LYS A 491 -4.84 26.90 -6.23
N GLY A 492 -5.90 27.51 -5.70
CA GLY A 492 -5.95 28.02 -4.35
C GLY A 492 -7.22 28.85 -4.17
N PHE A 493 -7.09 30.07 -3.67
CA PHE A 493 -8.20 30.99 -3.46
C PHE A 493 -7.90 32.40 -3.99
N THR A 494 -8.94 33.13 -4.38
CA THR A 494 -8.87 34.57 -4.65
C THR A 494 -8.72 35.41 -3.38
N GLU A 495 -8.55 36.72 -3.51
CA GLU A 495 -8.26 37.65 -2.41
C GLU A 495 -9.31 37.66 -1.28
N GLY A 496 -10.51 37.16 -1.54
CA GLY A 496 -11.62 37.16 -0.58
C GLY A 496 -12.38 38.49 -0.56
N THR A 497 -13.28 38.62 0.41
CA THR A 497 -14.07 39.83 0.62
C THR A 497 -13.54 40.61 1.80
N LEU A 498 -13.30 41.91 1.63
CA LEU A 498 -12.92 42.80 2.72
C LEU A 498 -14.02 42.88 3.77
N GLU A 499 -13.66 42.66 5.04
CA GLU A 499 -14.58 42.77 6.16
C GLU A 499 -14.56 44.20 6.72
N ASN A 500 -15.55 44.99 6.30
CA ASN A 500 -15.66 46.42 6.66
C ASN A 500 -15.87 46.68 8.17
N THR A 501 -16.12 45.64 8.98
CA THR A 501 -16.40 45.74 10.42
C THR A 501 -15.17 45.49 11.31
N LEU A 502 -14.09 44.95 10.75
CA LEU A 502 -12.85 44.62 11.47
C LEU A 502 -11.69 45.41 10.87
N ALA A 503 -11.73 46.75 10.95
CA ALA A 503 -10.53 47.54 10.72
C ALA A 503 -9.54 47.21 11.84
N SER A 504 -8.46 46.50 11.52
CA SER A 504 -7.40 46.25 12.49
C SER A 504 -6.77 47.57 12.92
N THR A 505 -6.31 47.65 14.16
CA THR A 505 -5.72 48.84 14.79
C THR A 505 -4.40 49.32 14.16
N GLU A 506 -3.87 48.64 13.12
CA GLU A 506 -2.52 48.84 12.58
C GLU A 506 -2.47 49.02 11.04
N GLY A 507 -3.59 49.40 10.40
CA GLY A 507 -3.61 49.70 8.96
C GLY A 507 -3.66 48.46 8.04
N GLU A 508 -3.83 47.26 8.61
CA GLU A 508 -4.05 46.03 7.85
C GLU A 508 -5.54 45.74 7.66
N ASN A 509 -5.90 45.23 6.50
CA ASN A 509 -7.26 44.85 6.14
C ASN A 509 -7.51 43.38 6.48
N VAL A 510 -8.70 43.06 7.00
CA VAL A 510 -9.13 41.68 7.22
C VAL A 510 -9.98 41.22 6.04
N TYR A 511 -9.52 40.18 5.34
CA TYR A 511 -10.23 39.53 4.26
C TYR A 511 -10.83 38.21 4.73
N THR A 512 -12.09 37.97 4.35
CA THR A 512 -12.78 36.68 4.54
C THR A 512 -12.72 35.88 3.25
N ILE A 513 -12.20 34.64 3.33
CA ILE A 513 -12.08 33.73 2.19
C ILE A 513 -13.03 32.56 2.39
N ALA A 514 -14.04 32.44 1.53
CA ALA A 514 -15.03 31.36 1.52
C ALA A 514 -14.71 30.29 0.45
N ASN A 515 -15.43 29.16 0.48
CA ASN A 515 -15.33 28.14 -0.56
C ASN A 515 -15.59 28.70 -1.97
N ASN A 516 -16.48 29.70 -2.09
CA ASN A 516 -16.70 30.45 -3.34
C ASN A 516 -15.46 31.14 -3.90
N ASN A 517 -14.46 31.42 -3.07
CA ASN A 517 -13.21 32.02 -3.51
C ASN A 517 -12.23 30.98 -4.05
N ALA A 518 -12.55 29.67 -4.03
CA ALA A 518 -11.70 28.66 -4.64
C ALA A 518 -11.52 28.96 -6.14
N HIS A 519 -10.27 29.04 -6.58
CA HIS A 519 -9.93 29.56 -7.90
C HIS A 519 -8.70 28.89 -8.49
N SER A 520 -8.63 28.91 -9.82
CA SER A 520 -7.45 28.49 -10.57
C SER A 520 -7.03 29.56 -11.56
N TRP A 521 -5.72 29.74 -11.72
CA TRP A 521 -5.13 30.76 -12.58
C TRP A 521 -3.93 30.18 -13.35
N VAL A 522 -3.37 31.02 -14.22
CA VAL A 522 -2.25 30.68 -15.09
C VAL A 522 -0.99 31.32 -14.57
N GLU A 523 0.11 30.58 -14.52
CA GLU A 523 1.44 31.17 -14.36
C GLU A 523 2.30 30.87 -15.58
N VAL A 524 2.92 31.91 -16.13
CA VAL A 524 3.77 31.85 -17.31
C VAL A 524 5.20 32.17 -16.90
N TYR A 525 6.16 31.37 -17.38
CA TYR A 525 7.56 31.62 -17.09
C TYR A 525 8.14 32.69 -18.03
N PHE A 526 8.82 33.67 -17.45
CA PHE A 526 9.60 34.69 -18.15
C PHE A 526 11.07 34.60 -17.68
N PRO A 527 12.02 34.23 -18.56
CA PRO A 527 13.44 34.21 -18.23
C PRO A 527 13.92 35.51 -17.57
N GLY A 528 14.62 35.40 -16.45
CA GLY A 528 15.12 36.53 -15.66
C GLY A 528 14.10 37.10 -14.65
N TYR A 529 12.82 36.77 -14.78
CA TYR A 529 11.74 37.29 -13.94
C TYR A 529 11.04 36.21 -13.10
N GLY A 530 10.99 34.96 -13.59
CA GLY A 530 10.36 33.84 -12.91
C GLY A 530 8.92 33.57 -13.37
N TRP A 531 8.07 33.08 -12.46
CA TRP A 531 6.67 32.74 -12.74
C TRP A 531 5.75 33.94 -12.55
N ILE A 532 5.08 34.36 -13.62
CA ILE A 532 4.20 35.52 -13.65
C ILE A 532 2.74 35.08 -13.80
N PRO A 533 1.83 35.49 -12.90
CA PRO A 533 0.43 35.11 -12.95
C PRO A 533 -0.35 35.93 -13.99
N PHE A 534 -1.27 35.27 -14.68
CA PHE A 534 -2.23 35.81 -15.66
C PHE A 534 -3.65 35.28 -15.35
N GLU A 535 -4.67 36.05 -15.71
CA GLU A 535 -6.07 35.82 -15.35
C GLU A 535 -6.99 35.82 -16.59
N PRO A 536 -7.22 34.65 -17.21
CA PRO A 536 -8.13 34.54 -18.35
C PRO A 536 -9.61 34.49 -17.95
N THR A 537 -9.94 34.37 -16.66
CA THR A 537 -11.31 34.13 -16.22
C THR A 537 -12.15 35.41 -16.29
N LYS A 538 -13.23 35.37 -17.09
CA LYS A 538 -14.20 36.46 -17.20
C LYS A 538 -14.75 36.88 -15.83
N GLY A 539 -14.65 38.17 -15.51
CA GLY A 539 -15.16 38.75 -14.27
C GLY A 539 -14.20 38.69 -13.08
N PHE A 540 -13.01 38.15 -13.27
CA PHE A 540 -11.92 38.15 -12.28
C PHE A 540 -10.83 39.14 -12.72
N THR A 541 -10.10 39.68 -11.75
CA THR A 541 -9.03 40.65 -11.98
C THR A 541 -7.74 40.10 -11.42
N ASN A 542 -6.66 40.22 -12.18
CA ASN A 542 -5.32 39.89 -11.70
C ASN A 542 -4.92 40.84 -10.55
N PRO A 543 -4.61 40.34 -9.34
CA PRO A 543 -4.29 41.19 -8.20
C PRO A 543 -2.87 41.78 -8.25
N TYR A 544 -2.03 41.32 -9.17
CA TYR A 544 -0.63 41.76 -9.29
C TYR A 544 -0.49 43.02 -10.14
N ASN A 545 0.46 43.89 -9.77
CA ASN A 545 0.66 45.18 -10.42
C ASN A 545 1.55 45.08 -11.65
N PHE A 546 1.03 45.54 -12.80
CA PHE A 546 1.78 45.67 -14.05
C PHE A 546 1.97 47.14 -14.39
N THR A 547 3.22 47.61 -14.38
CA THR A 547 3.55 49.04 -14.56
C THR A 547 4.04 49.34 -15.98
N ASN A 548 3.54 50.44 -16.55
CA ASN A 548 4.07 51.03 -17.78
C ASN A 548 5.09 52.11 -17.38
N ASN A 549 6.37 51.93 -17.72
CA ASN A 549 7.38 52.96 -17.50
C ASN A 549 7.24 54.10 -18.52
N THR A 550 6.17 54.90 -18.44
CA THR A 550 6.21 56.23 -19.05
C THR A 550 6.85 57.17 -18.03
N PRO A 551 7.95 57.88 -18.33
CA PRO A 551 8.53 58.83 -17.39
C PRO A 551 7.53 59.97 -17.17
N ALA A 552 6.82 59.93 -16.05
CA ALA A 552 6.01 61.05 -15.58
C ALA A 552 6.96 62.15 -15.07
N SER A 553 6.93 63.29 -15.74
CA SER A 553 7.54 64.53 -15.28
C SER A 553 7.08 64.88 -13.87
N THR A 554 8.08 64.98 -12.99
CA THR A 554 8.22 65.90 -11.85
C THR A 554 7.00 66.13 -10.95
N SER A 555 7.07 65.57 -9.73
CA SER A 555 6.74 66.32 -8.51
C SER A 555 7.64 65.86 -7.38
N GLN A 556 8.50 66.78 -6.94
CA GLN A 556 9.45 66.64 -5.85
C GLN A 556 8.74 66.51 -4.50
N ASN A 557 9.30 65.71 -3.58
CA ASN A 557 9.72 66.23 -2.28
C ASN A 557 10.80 65.33 -1.64
N ASN A 558 11.82 66.02 -1.13
CA ASN A 558 13.07 65.56 -0.52
C ASN A 558 12.82 64.89 0.85
N GLU A 559 13.65 63.96 1.35
CA GLU A 559 14.92 64.14 2.09
C GLU A 559 15.74 62.80 2.05
N VAL A 560 16.99 62.71 1.56
CA VAL A 560 18.31 62.93 2.24
C VAL A 560 18.49 62.03 3.49
N ASN A 561 19.46 61.11 3.69
CA ASN A 561 20.78 60.84 3.12
C ASN A 561 21.33 59.43 3.50
N ASN A 562 22.14 58.85 2.59
CA ASN A 562 23.36 58.03 2.74
C ASN A 562 23.50 56.89 3.78
N SER A 563 23.84 55.69 3.29
CA SER A 563 25.22 55.18 3.41
C SER A 563 25.52 54.04 2.43
N ASN A 564 26.69 54.11 1.79
CA ASN A 564 27.30 53.08 0.95
C ASN A 564 27.76 51.86 1.77
N ASN A 565 27.73 50.67 1.17
CA ASN A 565 28.83 49.69 1.17
C ASN A 565 28.45 48.41 0.39
N GLU A 566 29.02 48.24 -0.80
CA GLU A 566 29.46 46.95 -1.34
C GLU A 566 30.86 46.61 -0.74
N PRO A 567 31.38 45.35 -0.73
CA PRO A 567 31.23 44.34 -1.79
C PRO A 567 31.12 42.85 -1.39
N ILE A 568 30.55 42.08 -2.34
CA ILE A 568 31.00 40.77 -2.87
C ILE A 568 31.28 39.63 -1.86
N HIS A 569 30.39 38.62 -1.86
CA HIS A 569 30.77 37.20 -1.71
C HIS A 569 29.86 36.30 -2.55
N GLN A 570 29.96 36.44 -3.87
CA GLN A 570 29.37 35.53 -4.84
C GLN A 570 30.45 34.55 -5.31
N ARG A 571 30.67 33.45 -4.59
CA ARG A 571 31.43 32.30 -5.13
C ARG A 571 31.18 30.93 -4.49
N ASN A 572 30.21 30.76 -3.59
CA ASN A 572 30.05 29.49 -2.86
C ASN A 572 28.74 28.72 -3.13
N ASN A 573 27.81 29.25 -3.94
CA ASN A 573 26.54 28.56 -4.20
C ASN A 573 26.57 27.66 -5.44
N GLU A 574 27.38 27.98 -6.46
CA GLU A 574 27.56 27.07 -7.60
C GLU A 574 28.40 25.84 -7.23
N ALA A 575 29.44 25.98 -6.40
CA ALA A 575 30.22 24.84 -5.92
C ALA A 575 29.40 23.91 -5.00
N LYS A 576 28.43 24.45 -4.25
CA LYS A 576 27.55 23.64 -3.39
C LYS A 576 26.49 22.90 -4.21
N LEU A 577 25.95 23.51 -5.27
CA LEU A 577 25.00 22.85 -6.17
C LEU A 577 25.71 21.82 -7.08
N LYS A 578 26.90 22.14 -7.59
CA LYS A 578 27.72 21.22 -8.39
C LYS A 578 28.23 20.07 -7.54
N SER A 579 28.72 20.31 -6.31
CA SER A 579 29.10 19.22 -5.39
C SER A 579 27.91 18.38 -4.92
N LEU A 580 26.69 18.93 -4.81
CA LEU A 580 25.49 18.13 -4.52
C LEU A 580 25.08 17.26 -5.72
N ILE A 581 25.28 17.72 -6.95
CA ILE A 581 25.00 16.97 -8.18
C ILE A 581 26.10 15.93 -8.45
N GLU A 582 27.37 16.29 -8.30
CA GLU A 582 28.54 15.42 -8.52
C GLU A 582 28.69 14.38 -7.39
N ASN A 583 28.36 14.72 -6.13
CA ASN A 583 28.21 13.71 -5.07
C ASN A 583 26.97 12.83 -5.28
N THR A 584 25.96 13.26 -6.03
CA THR A 584 24.82 12.40 -6.40
C THR A 584 25.15 11.50 -7.59
N GLU A 585 26.13 11.81 -8.43
CA GLU A 585 26.58 10.89 -9.50
C GLU A 585 27.71 9.94 -9.04
N GLU A 586 28.61 10.37 -8.14
CA GLU A 586 29.67 9.50 -7.62
C GLU A 586 29.30 8.74 -6.33
N ALA A 587 28.40 9.24 -5.48
CA ALA A 587 27.94 8.48 -4.30
C ALA A 587 26.75 7.54 -4.61
N SER A 588 25.98 7.80 -5.66
CA SER A 588 24.86 6.92 -6.05
C SER A 588 25.27 5.66 -6.81
N THR A 589 26.56 5.50 -7.12
CA THR A 589 27.06 4.30 -7.80
C THR A 589 27.92 3.40 -6.91
N LYS A 590 28.19 3.78 -5.64
CA LYS A 590 29.04 2.95 -4.77
C LYS A 590 28.89 3.15 -3.26
N LYS A 591 27.69 3.40 -2.71
CA LYS A 591 27.34 3.09 -1.31
C LYS A 591 25.85 3.38 -1.05
N ILE A 592 25.01 2.39 -1.36
CA ILE A 592 23.72 1.99 -0.74
C ILE A 592 23.04 1.02 -1.74
N THR A 593 23.82 0.09 -2.26
CA THR A 593 23.32 -1.16 -2.85
C THR A 593 23.85 -2.29 -1.99
N ASN A 594 23.42 -2.31 -0.72
CA ASN A 594 23.42 -3.52 0.11
C ASN A 594 22.61 -3.29 1.40
N SER A 595 21.31 -3.05 1.24
CA SER A 595 20.31 -3.86 1.95
C SER A 595 18.97 -3.86 1.20
N LYS A 596 19.02 -4.15 -0.11
CA LYS A 596 17.95 -4.97 -0.67
C LYS A 596 18.08 -6.36 -0.04
N ASN A 597 17.58 -6.50 1.18
CA ASN A 597 16.84 -7.73 1.46
C ASN A 597 15.48 -7.54 0.76
N ASP A 598 15.52 -7.59 -0.59
CA ASP A 598 14.43 -8.23 -1.31
C ASP A 598 14.29 -9.56 -0.59
N PHE A 599 13.25 -9.69 0.22
CA PHE A 599 12.92 -10.93 0.90
C PHE A 599 12.65 -11.95 -0.21
N SER A 600 13.73 -12.59 -0.64
CA SER A 600 13.71 -13.60 -1.67
C SER A 600 12.96 -14.77 -1.08
N TRP A 601 11.75 -14.99 -1.58
CA TRP A 601 10.86 -16.09 -1.19
C TRP A 601 11.54 -17.47 -1.25
N TRP A 602 12.67 -17.56 -1.96
CA TRP A 602 13.64 -18.64 -1.89
C TRP A 602 14.08 -19.00 -0.46
N TYR A 603 14.32 -18.04 0.45
CA TYR A 603 14.75 -18.33 1.83
C TYR A 603 13.65 -18.98 2.67
N VAL A 604 12.37 -18.75 2.36
CA VAL A 604 11.23 -19.46 2.97
C VAL A 604 11.13 -20.88 2.43
N PHE A 605 11.36 -21.07 1.13
CA PHE A 605 11.53 -22.41 0.55
C PHE A 605 12.73 -23.14 1.16
N LEU A 606 13.84 -22.44 1.41
CA LEU A 606 15.05 -23.01 1.99
C LEU A 606 14.92 -23.29 3.49
N SER A 607 14.08 -22.56 4.23
CA SER A 607 13.83 -22.80 5.66
C SER A 607 12.75 -23.87 5.90
N THR A 608 11.81 -24.02 4.97
CA THR A 608 10.81 -25.11 5.02
C THR A 608 11.41 -26.47 4.70
N ILE A 609 12.49 -26.55 3.93
CA ILE A 609 13.23 -27.80 3.65
C ILE A 609 13.78 -28.44 4.92
N PRO A 610 14.62 -27.78 5.77
CA PRO A 610 15.13 -28.38 7.00
C PRO A 610 14.01 -28.67 8.01
N ILE A 611 12.97 -27.83 8.09
CA ILE A 611 11.80 -28.11 8.95
C ILE A 611 11.03 -29.34 8.44
N SER A 612 10.89 -29.51 7.12
CA SER A 612 10.26 -30.68 6.50
C SER A 612 11.14 -31.93 6.63
N ILE A 613 12.47 -31.80 6.59
CA ILE A 613 13.43 -32.88 6.83
C ILE A 613 13.37 -33.30 8.30
N ILE A 614 13.39 -32.36 9.25
CA ILE A 614 13.23 -32.63 10.68
C ILE A 614 11.87 -33.28 10.94
N GLY A 615 10.80 -32.74 10.35
CA GLY A 615 9.45 -33.31 10.44
C GLY A 615 9.37 -34.71 9.81
N TYR A 616 10.07 -34.96 8.71
CA TYR A 616 10.16 -36.27 8.06
C TYR A 616 10.98 -37.27 8.89
N ILE A 617 12.10 -36.84 9.49
CA ILE A 617 12.91 -37.65 10.40
C ILE A 617 12.09 -37.99 11.65
N LEU A 618 11.42 -37.01 12.27
CA LEU A 618 10.54 -37.24 13.41
C LEU A 618 9.37 -38.16 13.04
N PHE A 619 8.80 -38.02 11.84
CA PHE A 619 7.74 -38.89 11.37
C PHE A 619 8.23 -40.32 11.12
N THR A 620 9.36 -40.52 10.43
CA THR A 620 9.91 -41.86 10.15
C THR A 620 10.42 -42.54 11.41
N THR A 621 10.93 -41.78 12.38
CA THR A 621 11.40 -42.29 13.68
C THR A 621 10.32 -42.30 14.77
N ARG A 622 9.09 -41.83 14.48
CA ARG A 622 8.03 -41.62 15.49
C ARG A 622 7.75 -42.85 16.35
N MET A 623 7.80 -44.05 15.76
CA MET A 623 7.55 -45.29 16.50
C MET A 623 8.64 -45.57 17.54
N LYS A 624 9.90 -45.25 17.23
CA LYS A 624 11.03 -45.38 18.16
C LYS A 624 10.90 -44.39 19.32
N TRP A 625 10.47 -43.15 19.05
CA TRP A 625 10.23 -42.15 20.09
C TRP A 625 9.05 -42.51 20.98
N ILE A 626 7.93 -42.95 20.42
CA ILE A 626 6.76 -43.42 21.17
C ILE A 626 7.15 -44.60 22.07
N THR A 627 7.88 -45.58 21.54
CA THR A 627 8.41 -46.70 22.31
C THR A 627 9.35 -46.21 23.42
N PHE A 628 10.27 -45.29 23.14
CA PHE A 628 11.19 -44.72 24.12
C PHE A 628 10.45 -44.04 25.28
N PHE A 629 9.48 -43.16 25.00
CA PHE A 629 8.72 -42.47 26.05
C PHE A 629 7.82 -43.42 26.85
N ILE A 630 7.21 -44.41 26.21
CA ILE A 630 6.42 -45.43 26.91
C ILE A 630 7.33 -46.26 27.84
N ILE A 631 8.49 -46.69 27.36
CA ILE A 631 9.47 -47.40 28.19
C ILE A 631 9.89 -46.51 29.37
N LEU A 632 10.28 -45.26 29.13
CA LEU A 632 10.69 -44.33 30.18
C LEU A 632 9.58 -44.14 31.24
N PHE A 633 8.33 -44.04 30.82
CA PHE A 633 7.20 -43.80 31.72
C PHE A 633 6.83 -45.01 32.59
N TYR A 634 6.92 -46.22 32.05
CA TYR A 634 6.50 -47.44 32.77
C TYR A 634 7.64 -48.20 33.45
N LYS A 635 8.87 -48.16 32.91
CA LYS A 635 10.02 -48.94 33.40
C LYS A 635 10.36 -48.68 34.86
N TYR A 636 10.19 -47.44 35.33
CA TYR A 636 10.55 -47.03 36.69
C TYR A 636 9.37 -46.95 37.66
N ARG A 637 8.15 -47.26 37.19
CA ARG A 637 6.95 -47.26 38.02
C ARG A 637 6.88 -48.52 38.89
N LYS A 638 6.36 -48.33 40.11
CA LYS A 638 6.20 -49.38 41.13
C LYS A 638 4.75 -49.56 41.61
N ASP A 639 3.78 -48.97 40.89
CA ASP A 639 2.36 -49.09 41.25
C ASP A 639 1.77 -50.45 40.87
N ASP A 640 0.83 -50.99 41.66
CA ASP A 640 0.21 -52.31 41.39
C ASP A 640 -0.53 -52.36 40.05
N ALA A 641 -1.02 -51.21 39.57
CA ALA A 641 -1.68 -51.07 38.28
C ALA A 641 -0.71 -50.95 37.09
N VAL A 642 0.61 -50.93 37.33
CA VAL A 642 1.60 -50.67 36.28
C VAL A 642 1.63 -51.79 35.25
N TYR A 643 1.52 -53.06 35.68
CA TYR A 643 1.65 -54.20 34.79
C TYR A 643 0.48 -54.25 33.78
N GLN A 644 -0.75 -54.03 34.24
CA GLN A 644 -1.92 -53.93 33.38
C GLN A 644 -1.80 -52.80 32.35
N LYS A 645 -1.33 -51.62 32.78
CA LYS A 645 -1.16 -50.46 31.90
C LYS A 645 -0.02 -50.66 30.90
N ALA A 646 1.09 -51.25 31.33
CA ALA A 646 2.25 -51.52 30.49
C ALA A 646 1.94 -52.60 29.44
N TYR A 647 1.26 -53.69 29.84
CA TYR A 647 0.82 -54.74 28.92
C TYR A 647 -0.18 -54.19 27.89
N GLY A 648 -1.16 -53.38 28.32
CA GLY A 648 -2.07 -52.68 27.41
C GLY A 648 -1.36 -51.70 26.47
N ALA A 649 -0.28 -51.05 26.92
CA ALA A 649 0.53 -50.18 26.07
C ALA A 649 1.30 -50.97 24.99
N LEU A 650 1.78 -52.18 25.31
CA LEU A 650 2.44 -53.08 24.36
C LEU A 650 1.48 -53.54 23.25
N LEU A 651 0.26 -53.96 23.61
CA LEU A 651 -0.76 -54.35 22.63
C LEU A 651 -1.14 -53.18 21.71
N LYS A 652 -1.29 -51.97 22.28
CA LYS A 652 -1.52 -50.75 21.49
C LYS A 652 -0.35 -50.45 20.56
N GLN A 653 0.88 -50.78 20.96
CA GLN A 653 2.06 -50.56 20.13
C GLN A 653 2.12 -51.54 18.94
N PHE A 654 1.79 -52.82 19.14
CA PHE A 654 1.65 -53.78 18.04
C PHE A 654 0.50 -53.41 17.10
N ALA A 655 -0.63 -52.94 17.62
CA ALA A 655 -1.73 -52.43 16.80
C ALA A 655 -1.30 -51.22 15.93
N ARG A 656 -0.45 -50.33 16.46
CA ARG A 656 0.06 -49.16 15.71
C ARG A 656 0.97 -49.53 14.53
N ILE A 657 1.65 -50.67 14.58
CA ILE A 657 2.47 -51.17 13.47
C ILE A 657 1.70 -52.10 12.53
N GLY A 658 0.38 -52.27 12.73
CA GLY A 658 -0.48 -53.03 11.83
C GLY A 658 -0.76 -54.47 12.26
N ILE A 659 -0.44 -54.85 13.51
CA ILE A 659 -0.72 -56.18 14.06
C ILE A 659 -1.70 -56.04 15.24
N PRO A 660 -2.97 -55.63 15.03
CA PRO A 660 -3.93 -55.55 16.12
C PRO A 660 -4.33 -56.95 16.61
N ARG A 661 -4.74 -57.06 17.88
CA ARG A 661 -5.38 -58.27 18.38
C ARG A 661 -6.80 -58.36 17.81
N GLY A 662 -7.19 -59.51 17.26
CA GLY A 662 -8.57 -59.75 16.83
C GLY A 662 -9.57 -59.66 18.00
N GLU A 663 -10.83 -59.33 17.73
CA GLU A 663 -11.87 -59.17 18.76
C GLU A 663 -12.16 -60.49 19.51
N SER A 664 -12.11 -61.62 18.80
CA SER A 664 -12.30 -62.97 19.34
C SER A 664 -11.00 -63.68 19.75
N GLN A 665 -9.84 -63.06 19.55
CA GLN A 665 -8.53 -63.70 19.79
C GLN A 665 -8.12 -63.59 21.26
N THR A 666 -7.78 -64.72 21.87
CA THR A 666 -7.27 -64.77 23.26
C THR A 666 -5.87 -64.16 23.36
N PHE A 667 -5.44 -63.78 24.56
CA PHE A 667 -4.08 -63.25 24.75
C PHE A 667 -3.00 -64.28 24.36
N ARG A 668 -3.24 -65.57 24.62
CA ARG A 668 -2.30 -66.65 24.27
C ARG A 668 -2.18 -66.86 22.76
N GLU A 669 -3.29 -66.89 22.04
CA GLU A 669 -3.30 -67.00 20.58
C GLU A 669 -2.61 -65.79 19.93
N TYR A 670 -2.84 -64.60 20.46
CA TYR A 670 -2.17 -63.39 19.98
C TYR A 670 -0.67 -63.41 20.28
N ALA A 671 -0.28 -63.90 21.45
CA ALA A 671 1.12 -64.04 21.82
C ALA A 671 1.86 -65.01 20.88
N LEU A 672 1.26 -66.16 20.59
CA LEU A 672 1.79 -67.14 19.63
C LEU A 672 1.91 -66.56 18.22
N HIS A 673 0.93 -65.75 17.79
CA HIS A 673 0.99 -65.06 16.51
C HIS A 673 2.18 -64.08 16.43
N ILE A 674 2.38 -63.25 17.46
CA ILE A 674 3.52 -62.33 17.53
C ILE A 674 4.85 -63.07 17.57
N ASP A 675 4.94 -64.12 18.39
CA ASP A 675 6.15 -64.93 18.51
C ASP A 675 6.54 -65.63 17.20
N THR A 676 5.55 -66.07 16.42
CA THR A 676 5.75 -66.61 15.06
C THR A 676 6.29 -65.54 14.11
N LEU A 677 5.74 -64.32 14.15
CA LEU A 677 6.17 -63.21 13.30
C LEU A 677 7.60 -62.72 13.60
N TYR A 678 8.02 -62.78 14.87
CA TYR A 678 9.32 -62.30 15.32
C TYR A 678 10.35 -63.41 15.62
N ASN A 679 9.99 -64.68 15.36
CA ASN A 679 10.78 -65.87 15.67
C ASN A 679 11.35 -65.84 17.10
N SER A 680 10.49 -65.65 18.09
CA SER A 680 10.84 -65.63 19.52
C SER A 680 9.81 -66.36 20.37
N ALA A 681 10.10 -66.56 21.66
CA ALA A 681 9.13 -67.05 22.66
C ALA A 681 8.77 -65.98 23.71
N ASP A 682 9.21 -64.74 23.47
CA ASP A 682 9.18 -63.64 24.44
C ASP A 682 7.74 -63.22 24.77
N MET A 683 6.85 -63.17 23.76
CA MET A 683 5.48 -62.68 23.95
C MET A 683 4.64 -63.68 24.74
N GLN A 684 4.79 -64.99 24.49
CA GLN A 684 4.12 -66.02 25.27
C GLN A 684 4.61 -66.05 26.72
N GLN A 685 5.92 -65.92 26.94
CA GLN A 685 6.49 -65.86 28.29
C GLN A 685 5.97 -64.63 29.06
N LEU A 686 5.90 -63.46 28.42
CA LEU A 686 5.32 -62.25 29.03
C LEU A 686 3.83 -62.42 29.32
N THR A 687 3.08 -63.02 28.38
CA THR A 687 1.63 -63.23 28.51
C THR A 687 1.29 -64.18 29.65
N PHE A 688 2.06 -65.26 29.81
CA PHE A 688 1.90 -66.19 30.92
C PHE A 688 2.17 -65.52 32.28
N SER A 689 3.23 -64.73 32.37
CA SER A 689 3.54 -63.94 33.58
C SER A 689 2.42 -62.93 33.89
N TYR A 690 1.92 -62.25 32.86
CA TYR A 690 0.83 -61.28 32.99
C TYR A 690 -0.48 -61.94 33.46
N GLU A 691 -0.88 -63.07 32.89
CA GLU A 691 -2.07 -63.81 33.29
C GLU A 691 -1.97 -64.25 34.76
N ASN A 692 -0.85 -64.88 35.15
CA ASN A 692 -0.63 -65.29 36.55
C ASN A 692 -0.72 -64.11 37.53
N ALA A 693 -0.12 -62.97 37.17
CA ALA A 693 -0.16 -61.76 37.98
C ALA A 693 -1.56 -61.14 38.11
N MET A 694 -2.43 -61.29 37.11
CA MET A 694 -3.81 -60.76 37.15
C MET A 694 -4.75 -61.66 37.94
N TYR A 695 -4.55 -62.98 37.91
CA TYR A 695 -5.36 -63.93 38.69
C TYR A 695 -4.97 -63.97 40.18
N GLN A 696 -3.72 -63.67 40.52
CA GLN A 696 -3.20 -63.63 41.90
C GLN A 696 -2.91 -62.19 42.36
N LYS A 697 -3.93 -61.30 42.32
CA LYS A 697 -3.91 -59.83 42.51
C LYS A 697 -2.85 -59.22 43.44
N GLU A 698 -2.38 -59.92 44.47
CA GLU A 698 -1.40 -59.44 45.47
C GLU A 698 0.06 -59.40 44.98
N GLN A 699 0.39 -59.98 43.81
CA GLN A 699 1.78 -60.09 43.34
C GLN A 699 2.10 -59.28 42.07
N ALA A 700 1.18 -58.42 41.61
CA ALA A 700 1.31 -57.72 40.32
C ALA A 700 2.56 -56.82 40.21
N ALA A 701 2.90 -56.06 41.27
CA ALA A 701 4.10 -55.23 41.30
C ALA A 701 5.41 -56.04 41.32
N ALA A 702 5.41 -57.20 42.00
CA ALA A 702 6.55 -58.11 42.04
C ALA A 702 6.78 -58.81 40.69
N ALA A 703 5.70 -59.25 40.04
CA ALA A 703 5.72 -59.84 38.71
C ALA A 703 6.13 -58.83 37.62
N TRP A 704 5.77 -57.55 37.77
CA TRP A 704 6.26 -56.48 36.90
C TRP A 704 7.78 -56.30 36.99
N LYS A 705 8.34 -56.31 38.21
CA LYS A 705 9.78 -56.14 38.43
C LYS A 705 10.62 -57.20 37.72
N THR A 706 10.12 -58.43 37.63
CA THR A 706 10.76 -59.54 36.90
C THR A 706 10.48 -59.50 35.39
N SER A 707 9.35 -58.94 34.96
CA SER A 707 8.91 -58.96 33.56
C SER A 707 9.22 -57.68 32.77
N VAL A 708 9.60 -56.59 33.43
CA VAL A 708 9.87 -55.28 32.80
C VAL A 708 10.95 -55.34 31.72
N HIS A 709 11.98 -56.16 31.91
CA HIS A 709 13.04 -56.34 30.91
C HIS A 709 12.49 -57.01 29.65
N LEU A 710 11.71 -58.08 29.81
CA LEU A 710 11.10 -58.80 28.68
C LEU A 710 10.08 -57.92 27.94
N TRP A 711 9.29 -57.16 28.68
CA TRP A 711 8.39 -56.15 28.12
C TRP A 711 9.15 -55.04 27.36
N GLU A 712 10.30 -54.58 27.86
CA GLU A 712 11.13 -53.58 27.17
C GLU A 712 11.66 -54.13 25.83
N VAL A 713 12.10 -55.39 25.79
CA VAL A 713 12.54 -56.07 24.56
C VAL A 713 11.41 -56.13 23.54
N LEU A 714 10.21 -56.55 23.96
CA LEU A 714 9.03 -56.62 23.09
C LEU A 714 8.57 -55.24 22.62
N MET A 715 8.63 -54.22 23.48
CA MET A 715 8.34 -52.82 23.09
C MET A 715 9.31 -52.30 22.03
N LYS A 716 10.60 -52.67 22.12
CA LYS A 716 11.61 -52.35 21.10
C LYS A 716 11.36 -53.11 19.79
N LYS A 717 10.97 -54.39 19.85
CA LYS A 717 10.53 -55.16 18.67
C LYS A 717 9.29 -54.53 18.02
N ALA A 718 8.34 -54.07 18.81
CA ALA A 718 7.13 -53.36 18.37
C ALA A 718 7.38 -51.93 17.86
N ALA A 719 8.64 -51.47 17.76
CA ALA A 719 8.99 -50.19 17.14
C ALA A 719 9.24 -50.30 15.62
N SER A 720 9.30 -51.51 15.07
CA SER A 720 9.53 -51.80 13.65
C SER A 720 8.78 -53.05 13.18
N LEU A 721 8.41 -53.10 11.91
CA LEU A 721 7.82 -54.29 11.28
C LEU A 721 8.81 -55.48 11.31
N PRO A 722 8.31 -56.73 11.34
CA PRO A 722 9.15 -57.91 11.24
C PRO A 722 9.88 -57.96 9.88
N LYS A 723 11.09 -58.51 9.84
CA LYS A 723 11.92 -58.61 8.62
C LYS A 723 11.58 -59.80 7.71
N SER A 724 10.55 -60.58 8.03
CA SER A 724 10.20 -61.82 7.32
C SER A 724 9.44 -61.52 6.02
N ASN A 725 9.79 -62.26 4.94
CA ASN A 725 9.15 -62.20 3.61
C ASN A 725 7.71 -62.74 3.59
N ASP A 726 7.15 -63.22 4.71
CA ASP A 726 5.78 -63.77 4.77
C ASP A 726 4.69 -62.72 5.03
N TYR A 727 5.04 -61.45 5.24
CA TYR A 727 4.06 -60.41 5.56
C TYR A 727 3.08 -60.10 4.41
N ASP A 728 3.44 -60.42 3.16
CA ASP A 728 2.62 -60.17 1.97
C ASP A 728 1.52 -61.24 1.72
N ARG A 729 1.40 -62.28 2.56
CA ARG A 729 0.41 -63.36 2.38
C ARG A 729 -0.82 -63.31 3.30
N VAL A 730 -0.89 -62.35 4.24
CA VAL A 730 -1.93 -62.37 5.30
C VAL A 730 -2.72 -61.05 5.40
N ILE A 731 -2.70 -60.21 4.35
CA ILE A 731 -3.62 -59.06 4.24
C ILE A 731 -4.54 -59.22 3.04
#